data_AF-A0A925K4D8-F1
#
_entry.id   AF-A0A925K4D8-F1
#
_cell.length_a   1.000
_cell.length_b   1.000
_cell.length_c   1.000
_cell.angle_alpha   90.00
_cell.angle_beta   90.00
_cell.angle_gamma   90.00
#
_symmetry.space_group_name_H-M   'P 1'
#
loop_
_entity.id
_entity.type
_entity.pdbx_description
1 polymer ?
#
loop_
_entity_poly.entity_id
_entity_poly.type
_entity_poly.pdbx_seq_one_letter_code
_entity_poly.pdbx_strand_id
1 'polypeptide(L)'
;MRTYLLLIIFIAALNTGYSQGFFTSAANGDWNNAASWTLAGGTSTLNYPVAGDSVIIQNAHSIQVVNNTQCQSLTVKEASYLSITSNTSFLTVTNDLLITETSFADITAGLLTVTGNLTINQKSTVTQTGGAFSVIGLVFINSPSTSTGNTTLNVDAGAFNCVGGMTVTATTVPAGRIAEVKIGNSAVTVVGALTTISANAKITFTGIGALTLAGIITISNPLSFTAGNGRVIYVGIPGANQTISPLTYNRLVITGIGNGSKTINGNVIVTDSLTLLTDTLLINGSGSLTLNNNATIVKTAGKLLSAPTFLGQIDILYNDVQKDTTGPEMPTAANVLRNLFINNIAGVKLANSITVNNLLSLQNGELFTDNFILNINNPLGGTNTDPAINRTNGYVNGRINRSIGAGTGIRVFPFGIGLIQGYREYKIEFTLAPTVAGTLSVQHFNTAATAQSGLPLSDAGVMIALTQPYYWQADALNGLAGGTYNLTLTAEGSSGITNYTLARIVNRPSAGGSWVLNGTAGTNTGTNNAPAVVRNGMSNFSQFAIGYNTGTLPLTLLSFNATEQNGGILLQWKTANEINAAYFDIEKSSNGIYFNTLGKVYSASIYSFENNYRYLEKNLPNGVYYYRLKMFDTDGRFTYSPVIFITIKNKKELLVYPTITYSSFNISNANEIYLYNSAGSFMKRLYNGLNNISDLPNGLYILRNSETWVKIIKQ
;
A
#
# COMPACT_ATOMS: atom_id res chain seq x y z
N MET A 1 22.87 -16.58 16.65
CA MET A 1 22.92 -16.91 18.09
C MET A 1 22.63 -18.38 18.40
N ARG A 2 21.64 -19.04 17.77
CA ARG A 2 21.43 -20.51 17.96
C ARG A 2 22.64 -21.38 17.59
N THR A 3 23.51 -20.92 16.68
CA THR A 3 24.80 -21.56 16.35
C THR A 3 25.86 -21.41 17.45
N TYR A 4 25.75 -20.41 18.32
CA TYR A 4 26.74 -20.11 19.38
C TYR A 4 26.58 -21.03 20.59
N LEU A 5 25.36 -21.52 20.85
CA LEU A 5 25.10 -22.46 21.96
C LEU A 5 25.54 -23.89 21.62
N LEU A 6 25.49 -24.29 20.34
CA LEU A 6 25.88 -25.63 19.91
C LEU A 6 27.41 -25.83 19.89
N LEU A 7 28.21 -24.77 19.70
CA LEU A 7 29.67 -24.89 19.72
C LEU A 7 30.24 -25.00 21.14
N ILE A 8 29.57 -24.38 22.13
CA ILE A 8 30.00 -24.40 23.55
C ILE A 8 29.81 -25.80 24.17
N ILE A 9 28.83 -26.58 23.70
CA ILE A 9 28.52 -27.89 24.28
C ILE A 9 29.52 -28.99 23.88
N PHE A 10 30.29 -28.81 22.80
CA PHE A 10 31.26 -29.82 22.36
C PHE A 10 32.64 -29.73 23.03
N ILE A 11 32.96 -28.60 23.69
CA ILE A 11 34.31 -28.33 24.21
C ILE A 11 34.46 -28.72 25.69
N ALA A 12 33.36 -28.85 26.44
CA ALA A 12 33.42 -29.15 27.88
C ALA A 12 33.66 -30.65 28.23
N ALA A 13 33.82 -31.54 27.25
CA ALA A 13 33.81 -32.99 27.47
C ALA A 13 35.17 -33.73 27.38
N LEU A 14 36.32 -33.02 27.34
CA LEU A 14 37.63 -33.67 27.23
C LEU A 14 38.64 -33.06 28.20
N ASN A 15 38.51 -33.32 29.50
CA ASN A 15 39.52 -32.86 30.46
C ASN A 15 39.87 -33.85 31.58
N THR A 16 39.84 -35.16 31.28
CA THR A 16 40.28 -36.17 32.24
C THR A 16 41.03 -37.29 31.51
N GLY A 17 42.37 -37.24 31.48
CA GLY A 17 43.19 -38.44 31.27
C GLY A 17 44.51 -38.35 30.49
N TYR A 18 44.82 -37.26 29.79
CA TYR A 18 46.06 -37.20 28.99
C TYR A 18 47.25 -36.65 29.79
N SER A 19 48.39 -37.32 29.69
CA SER A 19 49.67 -36.84 30.23
C SER A 19 50.11 -35.57 29.52
N GLN A 20 50.60 -34.56 30.25
CA GLN A 20 51.00 -33.28 29.66
C GLN A 20 52.45 -33.34 29.17
N GLY A 21 52.63 -33.41 27.85
CA GLY A 21 53.91 -33.23 27.17
C GLY A 21 54.18 -31.76 26.86
N PHE A 22 55.47 -31.43 26.78
CA PHE A 22 55.97 -30.16 26.28
C PHE A 22 56.71 -30.39 24.96
N PHE A 23 56.16 -29.90 23.86
CA PHE A 23 56.70 -30.10 22.51
C PHE A 23 57.27 -28.81 21.94
N THR A 24 58.41 -28.95 21.25
CA THR A 24 58.99 -27.89 20.43
C THR A 24 59.14 -28.36 18.99
N SER A 25 58.92 -27.49 18.01
CA SER A 25 59.11 -27.83 16.59
C SER A 25 60.58 -28.18 16.31
N ALA A 26 60.84 -29.36 15.76
CA ALA A 26 62.16 -29.86 15.40
C ALA A 26 62.56 -29.54 13.96
N ALA A 27 61.56 -29.45 13.07
CA ALA A 27 61.71 -29.16 11.66
C ALA A 27 60.39 -28.61 11.08
N ASN A 28 60.43 -28.14 9.84
CA ASN A 28 59.22 -27.89 9.05
C ASN A 28 58.43 -29.18 8.82
N GLY A 29 57.11 -29.13 8.85
CA GLY A 29 56.30 -30.31 8.54
C GLY A 29 54.83 -30.23 8.92
N ASP A 30 54.18 -31.40 8.92
CA ASP A 30 52.79 -31.58 9.35
C ASP A 30 52.74 -31.68 10.88
N TRP A 31 51.74 -31.07 11.51
CA TRP A 31 51.44 -31.19 12.93
C TRP A 31 51.35 -32.64 13.39
N ASN A 32 50.75 -33.53 12.59
CA ASN A 32 50.55 -34.93 12.96
C ASN A 32 51.72 -35.84 12.54
N ASN A 33 52.86 -35.28 12.13
CA ASN A 33 54.08 -36.02 11.84
C ASN A 33 55.07 -35.91 13.01
N ALA A 34 55.48 -37.05 13.58
CA ALA A 34 56.44 -37.12 14.67
C ALA A 34 57.79 -36.45 14.34
N ALA A 35 58.22 -36.46 13.07
CA ALA A 35 59.48 -35.84 12.65
C ALA A 35 59.46 -34.30 12.76
N SER A 36 58.27 -33.70 12.87
CA SER A 36 58.11 -32.25 13.03
C SER A 36 58.39 -31.78 14.47
N TRP A 37 58.51 -32.69 15.44
CA TRP A 37 58.46 -32.36 16.86
C TRP A 37 59.56 -33.04 17.69
N THR A 38 60.00 -32.33 18.72
CA THR A 38 60.81 -32.85 19.82
C THR A 38 60.03 -32.73 21.11
N LEU A 39 59.86 -33.86 21.83
CA LEU A 39 59.36 -33.85 23.20
C LEU A 39 60.47 -33.29 24.11
N ALA A 40 60.31 -32.05 24.54
CA ALA A 40 61.26 -31.32 25.37
C ALA A 40 60.99 -31.47 26.88
N GLY A 41 59.87 -32.08 27.26
CA GLY A 41 59.58 -32.43 28.65
C GLY A 41 58.23 -33.13 28.83
N GLY A 42 58.00 -33.71 30.01
CA GLY A 42 56.75 -34.41 30.34
C GLY A 42 56.63 -35.79 29.68
N THR A 43 55.40 -36.29 29.62
CA THR A 43 55.06 -37.56 28.98
C THR A 43 53.93 -37.32 28.00
N SER A 44 54.03 -37.86 26.78
CA SER A 44 52.96 -37.85 25.79
C SER A 44 52.79 -39.26 25.22
N THR A 45 51.57 -39.60 24.83
CA THR A 45 51.21 -40.91 24.27
C THR A 45 51.59 -41.06 22.81
N LEU A 46 51.88 -39.94 22.14
CA LEU A 46 52.25 -39.86 20.74
C LEU A 46 53.51 -39.00 20.62
N ASN A 47 54.29 -39.21 19.56
CA ASN A 47 55.50 -38.43 19.29
C ASN A 47 55.20 -37.08 18.60
N TYR A 48 53.95 -36.62 18.65
CA TYR A 48 53.49 -35.33 18.15
C TYR A 48 52.44 -34.77 19.12
N PRO A 49 52.21 -33.44 19.14
CA PRO A 49 51.33 -32.83 20.13
C PRO A 49 49.87 -33.25 19.99
N VAL A 50 49.25 -33.55 21.12
CA VAL A 50 47.84 -33.90 21.27
C VAL A 50 47.16 -33.08 22.37
N ALA A 51 45.87 -33.34 22.60
CA ALA A 51 45.09 -32.68 23.63
C ALA A 51 45.78 -32.76 25.00
N GLY A 52 45.95 -31.62 25.66
CA GLY A 52 46.64 -31.51 26.96
C GLY A 52 48.10 -31.05 26.85
N ASP A 53 48.72 -31.12 25.68
CA ASP A 53 50.14 -30.76 25.52
C ASP A 53 50.37 -29.25 25.36
N SER A 54 51.51 -28.77 25.85
CA SER A 54 51.99 -27.42 25.60
C SER A 54 52.97 -27.40 24.44
N VAL A 55 52.75 -26.51 23.47
CA VAL A 55 53.41 -26.56 22.16
C VAL A 55 54.10 -25.24 21.84
N ILE A 56 55.35 -25.32 21.37
CA ILE A 56 56.09 -24.17 20.84
C ILE A 56 56.57 -24.45 19.41
N ILE A 57 56.17 -23.60 18.47
CA ILE A 57 56.75 -23.53 17.13
C ILE A 57 57.77 -22.39 17.12
N GLN A 58 59.03 -22.71 16.83
CA GLN A 58 60.17 -21.82 16.98
C GLN A 58 61.27 -22.10 15.95
N ASN A 59 62.38 -21.35 15.98
CA ASN A 59 63.51 -21.47 15.05
C ASN A 59 63.12 -21.33 13.56
N ALA A 60 62.21 -20.41 13.22
CA ALA A 60 61.70 -20.18 11.87
C ALA A 60 61.05 -21.41 11.21
N HIS A 61 60.57 -22.37 12.01
CA HIS A 61 59.90 -23.54 11.48
C HIS A 61 58.47 -23.24 11.01
N SER A 62 58.03 -23.97 9.99
CA SER A 62 56.68 -23.92 9.44
C SER A 62 55.94 -25.22 9.71
N ILE A 63 54.86 -25.16 10.49
CA ILE A 63 54.01 -26.29 10.82
C ILE A 63 52.64 -26.14 10.16
N GLN A 64 52.24 -27.17 9.42
CA GLN A 64 50.93 -27.24 8.77
C GLN A 64 49.97 -28.13 9.56
N VAL A 65 48.74 -27.68 9.74
CA VAL A 65 47.64 -28.48 10.27
C VAL A 65 46.75 -28.90 9.10
N VAL A 66 46.80 -30.18 8.76
CA VAL A 66 45.98 -30.77 7.68
C VAL A 66 44.99 -31.82 8.18
N ASN A 67 45.15 -32.28 9.43
CA ASN A 67 44.24 -33.19 10.13
C ASN A 67 43.70 -32.53 11.41
N ASN A 68 42.68 -33.15 11.99
CA ASN A 68 42.09 -32.71 13.25
C ASN A 68 43.08 -32.89 14.40
N THR A 69 43.34 -31.80 15.12
CA THR A 69 44.32 -31.80 16.21
C THR A 69 43.92 -30.82 17.32
N GLN A 70 44.52 -31.00 18.49
CA GLN A 70 44.29 -30.17 19.67
C GLN A 70 45.56 -30.06 20.49
N CYS A 71 45.69 -28.99 21.27
CA CYS A 71 46.71 -28.82 22.29
C CYS A 71 46.17 -27.96 23.45
N GLN A 72 46.88 -27.97 24.58
CA GLN A 72 46.55 -27.10 25.70
C GLN A 72 46.97 -25.66 25.42
N SER A 73 48.24 -25.41 25.14
CA SER A 73 48.75 -24.08 24.83
C SER A 73 49.60 -24.11 23.56
N LEU A 74 49.62 -23.01 22.82
CA LEU A 74 50.42 -22.90 21.60
C LEU A 74 51.12 -21.55 21.54
N THR A 75 52.44 -21.58 21.40
CA THR A 75 53.27 -20.40 21.13
C THR A 75 53.92 -20.54 19.76
N VAL A 76 53.80 -19.52 18.91
CA VAL A 76 54.53 -19.39 17.64
C VAL A 76 55.45 -18.20 17.77
N LYS A 77 56.76 -18.44 17.72
CA LYS A 77 57.81 -17.44 18.00
C LYS A 77 59.01 -17.59 17.07
N GLU A 78 59.96 -16.67 17.15
CA GLU A 78 61.20 -16.71 16.37
C GLU A 78 60.99 -16.85 14.85
N ALA A 79 60.18 -15.96 14.27
CA ALA A 79 59.84 -15.93 12.84
C ALA A 79 59.21 -17.23 12.29
N SER A 80 58.51 -17.99 13.14
CA SER A 80 57.91 -19.27 12.75
C SER A 80 56.52 -19.10 12.14
N TYR A 81 56.03 -20.19 11.54
CA TYR A 81 54.77 -20.22 10.79
C TYR A 81 53.85 -21.34 11.28
N LEU A 82 52.59 -21.00 11.49
CA LEU A 82 51.49 -21.95 11.64
C LEU A 82 50.55 -21.79 10.44
N SER A 83 50.17 -22.86 9.76
CA SER A 83 49.17 -22.77 8.68
C SER A 83 48.10 -23.84 8.80
N ILE A 84 46.83 -23.47 8.66
CA ILE A 84 45.69 -24.37 8.56
C ILE A 84 45.16 -24.29 7.13
N THR A 85 45.25 -25.41 6.40
CA THR A 85 45.08 -25.44 4.93
C THR A 85 44.03 -26.43 4.44
N SER A 86 43.52 -27.31 5.30
CA SER A 86 42.48 -28.29 4.94
C SER A 86 41.08 -27.84 5.38
N ASN A 87 40.09 -28.01 4.50
CA ASN A 87 38.68 -27.69 4.82
C ASN A 87 38.09 -28.57 5.92
N THR A 88 38.66 -29.76 6.14
CA THR A 88 38.18 -30.71 7.14
C THR A 88 38.97 -30.69 8.44
N SER A 89 40.10 -29.98 8.48
CA SER A 89 40.94 -29.90 9.68
C SER A 89 40.42 -28.88 10.67
N PHE A 90 40.51 -29.22 11.96
CA PHE A 90 40.46 -28.24 13.04
C PHE A 90 41.71 -28.27 13.90
N LEU A 91 42.07 -27.11 14.46
CA LEU A 91 43.00 -26.96 15.58
C LEU A 91 42.24 -26.33 16.76
N THR A 92 42.18 -27.02 17.88
CA THR A 92 41.66 -26.45 19.15
C THR A 92 42.82 -26.23 20.13
N VAL A 93 43.00 -24.97 20.55
CA VAL A 93 43.89 -24.59 21.65
C VAL A 93 43.01 -24.37 22.88
N THR A 94 43.13 -25.25 23.89
CA THR A 94 42.23 -25.23 25.05
C THR A 94 42.61 -24.22 26.14
N ASN A 95 43.70 -23.49 25.95
CA ASN A 95 44.13 -22.35 26.75
C ASN A 95 44.58 -21.20 25.81
N ASP A 96 45.78 -20.64 26.01
CA ASP A 96 46.24 -19.46 25.29
C ASP A 96 46.98 -19.81 23.98
N LEU A 97 46.76 -18.97 22.96
CA LEU A 97 47.53 -18.90 21.72
C LEU A 97 48.36 -17.61 21.68
N LEU A 98 49.68 -17.72 21.65
CA LEU A 98 50.61 -16.60 21.54
C LEU A 98 51.34 -16.63 20.20
N ILE A 99 51.18 -15.58 19.38
CA ILE A 99 51.99 -15.36 18.17
C ILE A 99 52.88 -14.15 18.42
N THR A 100 54.20 -14.35 18.45
CA THR A 100 55.17 -13.31 18.82
C THR A 100 56.44 -13.38 17.98
N GLU A 101 57.33 -12.40 18.15
CA GLU A 101 58.68 -12.39 17.56
C GLU A 101 58.69 -12.56 16.02
N THR A 102 57.91 -11.72 15.32
CA THR A 102 57.80 -11.72 13.84
C THR A 102 57.22 -13.02 13.28
N SER A 103 56.36 -13.71 14.03
CA SER A 103 55.78 -14.98 13.59
C SER A 103 54.43 -14.81 12.90
N PHE A 104 53.98 -15.88 12.26
CA PHE A 104 52.80 -15.86 11.40
C PHE A 104 51.87 -17.02 11.73
N ALA A 105 50.55 -16.75 11.65
CA ALA A 105 49.54 -17.80 11.64
C ALA A 105 48.53 -17.56 10.52
N ASP A 106 48.38 -18.52 9.62
CA ASP A 106 47.52 -18.45 8.46
C ASP A 106 46.38 -19.45 8.53
N ILE A 107 45.16 -18.93 8.48
CA ILE A 107 43.93 -19.70 8.40
C ILE A 107 43.37 -19.54 6.99
N THR A 108 43.77 -20.46 6.11
CA THR A 108 43.33 -20.47 4.70
C THR A 108 42.12 -21.38 4.49
N ALA A 109 41.92 -22.37 5.38
CA ALA A 109 40.78 -23.28 5.41
C ALA A 109 40.58 -23.83 6.85
N GLY A 110 39.56 -24.67 7.04
CA GLY A 110 39.36 -25.39 8.31
C GLY A 110 38.84 -24.52 9.46
N LEU A 111 39.10 -24.94 10.69
CA LEU A 111 38.66 -24.24 11.91
C LEU A 111 39.81 -24.08 12.91
N LEU A 112 40.08 -22.85 13.36
CA LEU A 112 40.89 -22.55 14.53
C LEU A 112 39.98 -22.14 15.70
N THR A 113 40.08 -22.83 16.82
CA THR A 113 39.38 -22.45 18.06
C THR A 113 40.38 -22.25 19.19
N VAL A 114 40.34 -21.09 19.84
CA VAL A 114 41.12 -20.76 21.04
C VAL A 114 40.13 -20.52 22.17
N THR A 115 40.16 -21.35 23.22
CA THR A 115 39.22 -21.18 24.34
C THR A 115 39.74 -20.20 25.39
N GLY A 116 41.06 -20.06 25.53
CA GLY A 116 41.70 -19.00 26.29
C GLY A 116 41.91 -17.73 25.46
N ASN A 117 43.01 -17.03 25.70
CA ASN A 117 43.32 -15.76 25.06
C ASN A 117 44.14 -15.95 23.78
N LEU A 118 43.88 -15.11 22.79
CA LEU A 118 44.77 -14.90 21.65
C LEU A 118 45.63 -13.67 21.92
N THR A 119 46.94 -13.80 21.84
CA THR A 119 47.86 -12.66 21.85
C THR A 119 48.69 -12.63 20.58
N ILE A 120 48.60 -11.54 19.82
CA ILE A 120 49.44 -11.24 18.67
C ILE A 120 50.37 -10.11 19.09
N ASN A 121 51.68 -10.32 19.00
CA ASN A 121 52.67 -9.41 19.56
C ASN A 121 53.93 -9.29 18.68
N GLN A 122 54.72 -8.24 18.92
CA GLN A 122 56.08 -8.08 18.38
C GLN A 122 56.19 -8.35 16.87
N LYS A 123 55.51 -7.55 16.02
CA LYS A 123 55.54 -7.66 14.54
C LYS A 123 54.87 -8.93 13.98
N SER A 124 54.12 -9.66 14.78
CA SER A 124 53.49 -10.89 14.32
C SER A 124 52.20 -10.61 13.54
N THR A 125 51.88 -11.52 12.63
CA THR A 125 50.68 -11.40 11.79
C THR A 125 49.83 -12.66 11.89
N VAL A 126 48.54 -12.49 12.06
CA VAL A 126 47.55 -13.56 11.85
C VAL A 126 46.72 -13.20 10.63
N THR A 127 46.63 -14.10 9.66
CA THR A 127 45.89 -13.87 8.42
C THR A 127 44.83 -14.93 8.23
N GLN A 128 43.58 -14.50 8.06
CA GLN A 128 42.46 -15.36 7.72
C GLN A 128 41.99 -15.05 6.30
N THR A 129 42.29 -15.96 5.36
CA THR A 129 41.86 -15.90 3.96
C THR A 129 40.86 -17.01 3.62
N GLY A 130 40.44 -17.78 4.62
CA GLY A 130 39.35 -18.75 4.55
C GLY A 130 39.04 -19.34 5.93
N GLY A 131 38.40 -20.51 5.95
CA GLY A 131 38.08 -21.22 7.20
C GLY A 131 37.25 -20.40 8.21
N ALA A 132 37.23 -20.85 9.46
CA ALA A 132 36.65 -20.14 10.59
C ALA A 132 37.68 -19.98 11.71
N PHE A 133 37.63 -18.86 12.42
CA PHE A 133 38.51 -18.58 13.54
C PHE A 133 37.70 -18.04 14.72
N SER A 134 37.73 -18.75 15.84
CA SER A 134 36.96 -18.39 17.04
C SER A 134 37.88 -18.28 18.26
N VAL A 135 37.75 -17.19 19.01
CA VAL A 135 38.43 -16.97 20.29
C VAL A 135 37.37 -16.75 21.36
N ILE A 136 37.33 -17.61 22.36
CA ILE A 136 36.36 -17.50 23.48
C ILE A 136 36.87 -16.50 24.51
N GLY A 137 38.17 -16.52 24.83
CA GLY A 137 38.78 -15.54 25.72
C GLY A 137 39.00 -14.18 25.06
N LEU A 138 39.97 -13.43 25.60
CA LEU A 138 40.32 -12.10 25.11
C LEU A 138 41.26 -12.18 23.90
N VAL A 139 41.15 -11.19 23.03
CA VAL A 139 42.08 -10.98 21.91
C VAL A 139 42.92 -9.75 22.21
N PHE A 140 44.23 -9.91 22.21
CA PHE A 140 45.20 -8.84 22.38
C PHE A 140 46.05 -8.68 21.12
N ILE A 141 46.05 -7.49 20.54
CA ILE A 141 46.89 -7.16 19.39
C ILE A 141 47.80 -6.03 19.84
N ASN A 142 49.05 -6.38 20.12
CA ASN A 142 49.99 -5.51 20.80
C ASN A 142 51.21 -5.20 19.93
N SER A 143 51.56 -3.92 19.83
CA SER A 143 52.82 -3.45 19.25
C SER A 143 53.64 -2.73 20.32
N PRO A 144 54.41 -3.45 21.16
CA PRO A 144 55.18 -2.89 22.27
C PRO A 144 56.45 -2.16 21.81
N SER A 145 57.02 -1.35 22.70
CA SER A 145 58.13 -0.41 22.43
C SER A 145 59.43 -1.05 21.94
N THR A 146 59.59 -2.37 22.05
CA THR A 146 60.81 -3.09 21.67
C THR A 146 60.82 -3.62 20.23
N SER A 147 59.72 -3.53 19.46
CA SER A 147 59.56 -4.28 18.17
C SER A 147 59.52 -3.40 16.90
N THR A 148 60.41 -3.58 15.91
CA THR A 148 60.43 -2.82 14.64
C THR A 148 59.48 -3.39 13.57
N GLY A 149 58.17 -3.13 13.67
CA GLY A 149 57.19 -3.42 12.61
C GLY A 149 55.74 -3.47 13.10
N ASN A 150 54.80 -3.74 12.20
CA ASN A 150 53.37 -3.78 12.52
C ASN A 150 52.95 -5.15 13.05
N THR A 151 52.10 -5.15 14.09
CA THR A 151 51.39 -6.35 14.54
C THR A 151 49.99 -6.33 13.93
N THR A 152 49.57 -7.40 13.26
CA THR A 152 48.35 -7.35 12.45
C THR A 152 47.47 -8.60 12.57
N LEU A 153 46.16 -8.40 12.63
CA LEU A 153 45.14 -9.41 12.38
C LEU A 153 44.43 -9.06 11.06
N ASN A 154 44.62 -9.86 10.01
CA ASN A 154 43.94 -9.70 8.72
C ASN A 154 42.78 -10.70 8.60
N VAL A 155 41.59 -10.23 8.28
CA VAL A 155 40.40 -11.07 8.07
C VAL A 155 39.78 -10.73 6.71
N ASP A 156 40.16 -11.49 5.69
CA ASP A 156 39.74 -11.26 4.30
C ASP A 156 38.62 -12.19 3.85
N ALA A 157 38.58 -13.43 4.36
CA ALA A 157 37.47 -14.37 4.14
C ALA A 157 37.21 -15.22 5.41
N GLY A 158 36.12 -15.99 5.43
CA GLY A 158 35.72 -16.76 6.60
C GLY A 158 35.03 -15.93 7.70
N ALA A 159 34.80 -16.50 8.88
CA ALA A 159 34.28 -15.71 10.01
C ALA A 159 35.29 -15.68 11.15
N PHE A 160 35.60 -14.47 11.65
CA PHE A 160 36.34 -14.29 12.89
C PHE A 160 35.37 -13.92 14.02
N ASN A 161 35.35 -14.71 15.09
CA ASN A 161 34.51 -14.47 16.24
C ASN A 161 35.36 -14.34 17.50
N CYS A 162 35.17 -13.23 18.23
CA CYS A 162 35.80 -12.96 19.51
C CYS A 162 34.71 -12.79 20.57
N VAL A 163 34.66 -13.68 21.56
CA VAL A 163 33.63 -13.66 22.60
C VAL A 163 34.05 -12.79 23.78
N GLY A 164 35.25 -12.98 24.33
CA GLY A 164 35.70 -12.26 25.53
C GLY A 164 35.89 -10.75 25.32
N GLY A 165 36.17 -10.32 24.10
CA GLY A 165 36.47 -8.93 23.76
C GLY A 165 37.87 -8.77 23.17
N MET A 166 38.10 -7.62 22.57
CA MET A 166 39.31 -7.34 21.81
C MET A 166 39.95 -6.04 22.28
N THR A 167 41.26 -6.09 22.53
CA THR A 167 42.08 -4.92 22.84
C THR A 167 43.19 -4.77 21.81
N VAL A 168 43.20 -3.63 21.13
CA VAL A 168 44.26 -3.27 20.17
C VAL A 168 45.09 -2.15 20.79
N THR A 169 46.38 -2.41 21.00
CA THR A 169 47.27 -1.48 21.70
C THR A 169 48.58 -1.31 20.94
N ALA A 170 48.99 -0.05 20.75
CA ALA A 170 50.31 0.29 20.22
C ALA A 170 51.00 1.30 21.13
N THR A 171 52.30 1.16 21.34
CA THR A 171 53.10 2.18 22.03
C THR A 171 53.56 3.25 21.03
N THR A 172 53.67 4.49 21.50
CA THR A 172 53.96 5.67 20.66
C THR A 172 55.44 5.87 20.36
N VAL A 173 56.33 5.09 21.00
CA VAL A 173 57.78 5.29 20.92
C VAL A 173 58.50 3.99 20.52
N PRO A 174 59.33 4.02 19.46
CA PRO A 174 59.55 5.10 18.49
C PRO A 174 58.37 5.29 17.50
N ALA A 175 58.29 6.47 16.87
CA ALA A 175 57.21 6.84 15.96
C ALA A 175 57.13 5.91 14.72
N GLY A 176 55.91 5.48 14.35
CA GLY A 176 55.62 4.77 13.09
C GLY A 176 55.10 3.33 13.18
N ARG A 177 54.82 2.80 14.38
CA ARG A 177 54.36 1.41 14.58
C ARG A 177 52.85 1.31 14.64
N ILE A 178 52.25 0.25 14.12
CA ILE A 178 50.79 0.06 14.10
C ILE A 178 50.41 -1.32 14.64
N ALA A 179 49.47 -1.35 15.58
CA ALA A 179 48.69 -2.53 15.91
C ALA A 179 47.37 -2.45 15.12
N GLU A 180 47.10 -3.38 14.22
CA GLU A 180 46.01 -3.22 13.25
C GLU A 180 45.13 -4.46 13.13
N VAL A 181 43.82 -4.23 13.06
CA VAL A 181 42.84 -5.20 12.56
C VAL A 181 42.43 -4.77 11.16
N LYS A 182 42.70 -5.59 10.14
CA LYS A 182 42.24 -5.37 8.77
C LYS A 182 41.05 -6.27 8.45
N ILE A 183 40.00 -5.67 7.92
CA ILE A 183 38.76 -6.35 7.56
C ILE A 183 38.56 -6.20 6.06
N GLY A 184 38.79 -7.29 5.32
CA GLY A 184 38.59 -7.38 3.88
C GLY A 184 37.13 -7.54 3.53
N ASN A 185 36.75 -8.74 3.07
CA ASN A 185 35.39 -9.01 2.55
C ASN A 185 34.55 -9.88 3.51
N SER A 186 34.99 -10.02 4.76
CA SER A 186 34.40 -10.96 5.70
C SER A 186 33.90 -10.33 6.99
N ALA A 187 33.32 -11.16 7.85
CA ALA A 187 32.73 -10.74 9.12
C ALA A 187 33.70 -10.94 10.29
N VAL A 188 33.93 -9.86 11.04
CA VAL A 188 34.55 -9.82 12.36
C VAL A 188 33.45 -9.56 13.37
N THR A 189 33.26 -10.46 14.33
CA THR A 189 32.28 -10.29 15.42
C THR A 189 33.01 -10.18 16.74
N VAL A 190 32.76 -9.09 17.49
CA VAL A 190 33.25 -8.89 18.86
C VAL A 190 32.05 -8.80 19.79
N VAL A 191 31.90 -9.81 20.65
CA VAL A 191 30.80 -9.89 21.61
C VAL A 191 31.12 -9.09 22.87
N GLY A 192 32.32 -9.28 23.43
CA GLY A 192 32.84 -8.49 24.53
C GLY A 192 33.20 -7.06 24.13
N ALA A 193 33.87 -6.33 25.02
CA ALA A 193 34.28 -4.96 24.75
C ALA A 193 35.34 -4.89 23.63
N LEU A 194 35.27 -3.85 22.80
CA LEU A 194 36.32 -3.50 21.85
C LEU A 194 37.03 -2.23 22.34
N THR A 195 38.30 -2.35 22.66
CA THR A 195 39.12 -1.23 23.17
C THR A 195 40.29 -0.98 22.24
N THR A 196 40.44 0.25 21.74
CA THR A 196 41.64 0.67 20.99
C THR A 196 42.39 1.72 21.78
N ILE A 197 43.61 1.37 22.19
CA ILE A 197 44.44 2.18 23.06
C ILE A 197 45.58 2.76 22.22
N SER A 198 45.63 4.10 22.13
CA SER A 198 46.55 4.94 21.32
C SER A 198 46.10 5.28 19.89
N ALA A 199 46.77 6.29 19.31
CA ALA A 199 46.59 6.72 17.91
C ALA A 199 47.08 5.68 16.87
N ASN A 200 47.90 4.72 17.30
CA ASN A 200 48.54 3.73 16.45
C ASN A 200 47.86 2.35 16.53
N ALA A 201 46.83 2.20 17.37
CA ALA A 201 45.89 1.10 17.30
C ALA A 201 44.86 1.42 16.20
N LYS A 202 44.71 0.57 15.19
CA LYS A 202 43.86 0.81 14.02
C LYS A 202 42.89 -0.34 13.74
N ILE A 203 41.72 0.04 13.24
CA ILE A 203 40.78 -0.87 12.60
C ILE A 203 40.53 -0.33 11.20
N THR A 204 40.87 -1.12 10.20
CA THR A 204 40.86 -0.68 8.80
C THR A 204 40.02 -1.63 7.98
N PHE A 205 39.09 -1.07 7.20
CA PHE A 205 38.39 -1.84 6.19
C PHE A 205 39.17 -1.80 4.88
N THR A 206 39.68 -2.95 4.45
CA THR A 206 40.35 -3.15 3.16
C THR A 206 39.36 -3.62 2.07
N GLY A 207 38.14 -4.00 2.44
CA GLY A 207 37.06 -4.40 1.53
C GLY A 207 35.67 -4.02 2.05
N ILE A 208 34.65 -4.80 1.66
CA ILE A 208 33.23 -4.58 1.99
C ILE A 208 32.74 -5.36 3.23
N GLY A 209 33.68 -5.89 4.02
CA GLY A 209 33.40 -6.72 5.19
C GLY A 209 32.61 -6.01 6.28
N ALA A 210 32.32 -6.74 7.36
CA ALA A 210 31.50 -6.26 8.45
C ALA A 210 32.21 -6.39 9.80
N LEU A 211 32.14 -5.34 10.62
CA LEU A 211 32.48 -5.38 12.05
C LEU A 211 31.19 -5.37 12.86
N THR A 212 30.89 -6.49 13.53
CA THR A 212 29.70 -6.65 14.37
C THR A 212 30.09 -6.52 15.83
N LEU A 213 29.40 -5.63 16.55
CA LEU A 213 29.77 -5.20 17.90
C LEU A 213 28.57 -5.35 18.83
N ALA A 214 28.64 -6.31 19.75
CA ALA A 214 27.62 -6.48 20.80
C ALA A 214 28.01 -5.81 22.12
N GLY A 215 29.32 -5.67 22.38
CA GLY A 215 29.84 -5.04 23.59
C GLY A 215 30.01 -3.52 23.48
N ILE A 216 30.60 -2.93 24.51
CA ILE A 216 30.96 -1.51 24.56
C ILE A 216 32.21 -1.26 23.71
N ILE A 217 32.25 -0.12 23.01
CA ILE A 217 33.41 0.27 22.21
C ILE A 217 34.03 1.52 22.80
N THR A 218 35.30 1.40 23.15
CA THR A 218 36.11 2.49 23.70
C THR A 218 37.27 2.75 22.76
N ILE A 219 37.16 3.81 21.96
CA ILE A 219 38.20 4.22 21.01
C ILE A 219 38.81 5.52 21.50
N SER A 220 40.08 5.47 21.92
CA SER A 220 40.78 6.65 22.45
C SER A 220 41.16 7.68 21.39
N ASN A 221 41.17 7.32 20.10
CA ASN A 221 41.44 8.24 19.00
C ASN A 221 40.55 7.93 17.79
N PRO A 222 39.65 8.83 17.36
CA PRO A 222 38.70 8.57 16.29
C PRO A 222 39.34 8.40 14.89
N LEU A 223 40.58 8.86 14.69
CA LEU A 223 41.34 8.67 13.43
C LEU A 223 41.82 7.22 13.21
N SER A 224 41.66 6.35 14.21
CA SER A 224 42.03 4.92 14.15
C SER A 224 41.12 4.06 13.27
N PHE A 225 39.96 4.60 12.85
CA PHE A 225 38.97 3.90 12.07
C PHE A 225 38.94 4.46 10.64
N THR A 226 39.65 3.80 9.72
CA THR A 226 39.60 4.20 8.30
C THR A 226 38.44 3.49 7.65
N ALA A 227 37.34 4.23 7.47
CA ALA A 227 36.16 3.76 6.78
C ALA A 227 36.48 3.55 5.29
N GLY A 228 36.90 2.33 4.93
CA GLY A 228 36.74 1.81 3.58
C GLY A 228 35.25 1.56 3.28
N ASN A 229 34.95 0.74 2.27
CA ASN A 229 33.57 0.42 1.85
C ASN A 229 32.82 -0.55 2.79
N GLY A 230 33.35 -0.75 4.00
CA GLY A 230 32.85 -1.72 4.97
C GLY A 230 31.71 -1.19 5.83
N ARG A 231 31.17 -2.09 6.65
CA ARG A 231 29.98 -1.81 7.48
C ARG A 231 30.22 -2.13 8.95
N VAL A 232 29.78 -1.23 9.82
CA VAL A 232 29.76 -1.46 11.27
C VAL A 232 28.35 -1.73 11.73
N ILE A 233 28.17 -2.81 12.47
CA ILE A 233 26.89 -3.28 12.96
C ILE A 233 26.92 -3.25 14.48
N TYR A 234 26.12 -2.37 15.07
CA TYR A 234 25.90 -2.35 16.51
C TYR A 234 24.72 -3.26 16.82
N VAL A 235 24.93 -4.30 17.63
CA VAL A 235 23.92 -5.30 17.99
C VAL A 235 23.56 -5.16 19.48
N GLY A 236 22.31 -4.84 19.77
CA GLY A 236 21.82 -4.69 21.13
C GLY A 236 21.60 -6.06 21.76
N ILE A 237 22.15 -6.26 22.95
CA ILE A 237 21.76 -7.37 23.83
C ILE A 237 20.65 -6.91 24.77
N PRO A 238 19.67 -7.76 25.12
CA PRO A 238 18.58 -7.37 26.01
C PRO A 238 19.10 -6.74 27.31
N GLY A 239 18.59 -5.56 27.66
CA GLY A 239 18.93 -4.86 28.91
C GLY A 239 20.20 -3.99 28.90
N ALA A 240 20.96 -3.93 27.80
CA ALA A 240 22.14 -3.06 27.70
C ALA A 240 21.94 -1.91 26.71
N ASN A 241 21.98 -0.67 27.22
CA ASN A 241 22.08 0.52 26.36
C ASN A 241 23.50 0.61 25.81
N GLN A 242 23.65 0.56 24.48
CA GLN A 242 24.94 0.65 23.80
C GLN A 242 25.19 2.09 23.34
N THR A 243 26.37 2.65 23.60
CA THR A 243 26.75 3.96 23.07
C THR A 243 27.46 3.79 21.73
N ILE A 244 27.02 4.53 20.70
CA ILE A 244 27.71 4.60 19.41
C ILE A 244 28.93 5.49 19.57
N SER A 245 30.09 4.98 19.15
CA SER A 245 31.34 5.73 19.26
C SER A 245 31.33 6.94 18.31
N PRO A 246 31.86 8.10 18.72
CA PRO A 246 31.84 9.31 17.90
C PRO A 246 32.88 9.24 16.76
N LEU A 247 32.55 8.49 15.71
CA LEU A 247 33.41 8.22 14.55
C LEU A 247 32.73 8.61 13.23
N THR A 248 33.51 8.55 12.16
CA THR A 248 32.98 8.51 10.79
C THR A 248 32.80 7.07 10.35
N TYR A 249 31.58 6.72 9.96
CA TYR A 249 31.21 5.41 9.43
C TYR A 249 30.94 5.53 7.93
N ASN A 250 31.36 4.53 7.14
CA ASN A 250 30.86 4.39 5.78
C ASN A 250 29.41 3.91 5.81
N ARG A 251 29.20 2.72 6.38
CA ARG A 251 27.89 2.14 6.59
C ARG A 251 27.69 1.80 8.06
N LEU A 252 26.63 2.34 8.66
CA LEU A 252 26.26 2.11 10.06
C LEU A 252 24.94 1.35 10.13
N VAL A 253 24.91 0.25 10.87
CA VAL A 253 23.70 -0.57 11.09
C VAL A 253 23.38 -0.64 12.57
N ILE A 254 22.11 -0.37 12.88
CA ILE A 254 21.57 -0.36 14.23
C ILE A 254 20.56 -1.51 14.34
N THR A 255 20.87 -2.51 15.16
CA THR A 255 20.03 -3.70 15.36
C THR A 255 20.15 -4.22 16.79
N GLY A 256 19.28 -5.14 17.20
CA GLY A 256 19.34 -5.81 18.49
C GLY A 256 18.24 -6.84 18.69
N ILE A 257 18.33 -7.57 19.81
CA ILE A 257 17.32 -8.55 20.22
C ILE A 257 16.40 -7.86 21.23
N GLY A 258 15.15 -7.59 20.85
CA GLY A 258 14.13 -7.06 21.76
C GLY A 258 13.93 -5.53 21.75
N ASN A 259 14.18 -4.85 20.62
CA ASN A 259 13.91 -3.42 20.41
C ASN A 259 14.60 -2.52 21.46
N GLY A 260 15.92 -2.70 21.62
CA GLY A 260 16.72 -1.90 22.54
C GLY A 260 16.93 -0.46 22.06
N SER A 261 17.59 0.36 22.87
CA SER A 261 18.02 1.71 22.49
C SER A 261 19.54 1.80 22.43
N LYS A 262 20.04 2.55 21.44
CA LYS A 262 21.44 2.95 21.31
C LYS A 262 21.57 4.44 21.33
N THR A 263 22.62 4.95 21.95
CA THR A 263 22.77 6.39 22.20
C THR A 263 24.00 6.94 21.49
N ILE A 264 23.84 8.08 20.83
CA ILE A 264 24.92 8.93 20.33
C ILE A 264 25.14 10.05 21.35
N ASN A 265 26.34 10.10 21.95
CA ASN A 265 26.73 11.12 22.93
C ASN A 265 27.77 12.12 22.39
N GLY A 266 28.34 11.88 21.21
CA GLY A 266 29.30 12.74 20.53
C GLY A 266 29.02 12.83 19.03
N ASN A 267 29.95 13.36 18.24
CA ASN A 267 29.73 13.54 16.80
C ASN A 267 29.93 12.24 16.02
N VAL A 268 28.87 11.78 15.35
CA VAL A 268 28.85 10.64 14.44
C VAL A 268 28.56 11.12 13.02
N ILE A 269 29.37 10.69 12.06
CA ILE A 269 29.18 11.00 10.64
C ILE A 269 28.94 9.68 9.89
N VAL A 270 27.94 9.63 9.02
CA VAL A 270 27.70 8.49 8.12
C VAL A 270 27.82 8.96 6.68
N THR A 271 28.74 8.34 5.94
CA THR A 271 29.13 8.82 4.60
C THR A 271 28.36 8.14 3.46
N ASP A 272 27.88 6.91 3.65
CA ASP A 272 27.13 6.15 2.64
C ASP A 272 25.72 5.73 3.14
N SER A 273 25.62 4.84 4.14
CA SER A 273 24.30 4.32 4.54
C SER A 273 24.10 4.20 6.04
N LEU A 274 22.95 4.68 6.53
CA LEU A 274 22.43 4.39 7.87
C LEU A 274 21.28 3.38 7.75
N THR A 275 21.42 2.20 8.34
CA THR A 275 20.36 1.18 8.38
C THR A 275 19.81 1.02 9.79
N LEU A 276 18.50 1.24 9.95
CA LEU A 276 17.76 1.06 11.20
C LEU A 276 16.98 -0.25 11.12
N LEU A 277 17.55 -1.34 11.65
CA LEU A 277 16.98 -2.68 11.57
C LEU A 277 15.84 -2.90 12.57
N THR A 278 16.15 -2.89 13.86
CA THR A 278 15.17 -3.21 14.92
C THR A 278 15.22 -2.25 16.11
N ASP A 279 16.40 -1.71 16.40
CA ASP A 279 16.62 -0.91 17.60
C ASP A 279 16.36 0.57 17.34
N THR A 280 16.11 1.30 18.44
CA THR A 280 15.96 2.74 18.41
C THR A 280 17.34 3.41 18.54
N LEU A 281 17.61 4.41 17.70
CA LEU A 281 18.77 5.28 17.79
C LEU A 281 18.36 6.61 18.41
N LEU A 282 18.96 6.93 19.56
CA LEU A 282 18.78 8.17 20.31
C LEU A 282 20.01 9.06 20.13
N ILE A 283 19.77 10.34 19.84
CA ILE A 283 20.81 11.37 19.91
C ILE A 283 20.60 12.10 21.24
N ASN A 284 21.56 11.95 22.16
CA ASN A 284 21.51 12.64 23.46
C ASN A 284 22.05 14.06 23.33
N GLY A 285 21.72 14.97 24.25
CA GLY A 285 21.87 16.43 24.07
C GLY A 285 23.25 16.95 23.62
N SER A 286 24.35 16.25 23.92
CA SER A 286 25.70 16.61 23.45
C SER A 286 26.15 15.93 22.14
N GLY A 287 25.37 14.98 21.63
CA GLY A 287 25.68 14.19 20.44
C GLY A 287 25.11 14.79 19.15
N SER A 288 25.67 14.37 18.02
CA SER A 288 25.18 14.74 16.70
C SER A 288 25.30 13.57 15.73
N LEU A 289 24.32 13.42 14.84
CA LEU A 289 24.37 12.49 13.72
C LEU A 289 24.36 13.30 12.43
N THR A 290 25.39 13.16 11.62
CA THR A 290 25.53 13.86 10.34
C THR A 290 25.51 12.85 9.19
N LEU A 291 24.69 13.10 8.17
CA LEU A 291 24.65 12.30 6.94
C LEU A 291 25.26 13.10 5.78
N ASN A 292 26.18 12.47 5.04
CA ASN A 292 26.79 13.10 3.87
C ASN A 292 25.80 13.27 2.71
N ASN A 293 26.17 14.14 1.77
CA ASN A 293 25.52 14.20 0.48
C ASN A 293 25.53 12.82 -0.21
N ASN A 294 24.40 12.44 -0.80
CA ASN A 294 24.08 11.16 -1.41
C ASN A 294 23.94 9.97 -0.45
N ALA A 295 23.99 10.19 0.87
CA ALA A 295 23.78 9.10 1.83
C ALA A 295 22.34 8.55 1.78
N THR A 296 22.17 7.29 2.15
CA THR A 296 20.88 6.61 2.19
C THR A 296 20.49 6.22 3.62
N ILE A 297 19.27 6.54 4.03
CA ILE A 297 18.65 5.96 5.23
C ILE A 297 17.79 4.76 4.80
N VAL A 298 18.07 3.59 5.37
CA VAL A 298 17.26 2.39 5.22
C VAL A 298 16.51 2.14 6.52
N LYS A 299 15.20 2.36 6.51
CA LYS A 299 14.31 2.15 7.64
C LYS A 299 13.59 0.82 7.49
N THR A 300 13.73 -0.03 8.49
CA THR A 300 12.86 -1.21 8.68
C THR A 300 12.13 -1.03 10.01
N ALA A 301 12.25 -1.92 11.00
CA ALA A 301 11.54 -1.75 12.28
C ALA A 301 12.23 -0.75 13.25
N GLY A 302 13.50 -0.44 13.02
CA GLY A 302 14.27 0.49 13.86
C GLY A 302 13.80 1.96 13.71
N LYS A 303 14.03 2.76 14.75
CA LYS A 303 13.57 4.16 14.83
C LYS A 303 14.71 5.13 15.08
N LEU A 304 14.53 6.37 14.63
CA LEU A 304 15.38 7.50 14.98
C LEU A 304 14.54 8.49 15.81
N LEU A 305 15.04 8.94 16.96
CA LEU A 305 14.28 9.84 17.85
C LEU A 305 14.60 11.32 17.65
N SER A 306 15.64 11.66 16.89
CA SER A 306 16.06 13.04 16.67
C SER A 306 16.62 13.21 15.26
N ALA A 307 16.35 14.35 14.63
CA ALA A 307 16.71 14.56 13.24
C ALA A 307 18.24 14.63 13.08
N PRO A 308 18.82 13.98 12.06
CA PRO A 308 20.22 14.14 11.76
C PRO A 308 20.46 15.49 11.05
N THR A 309 21.71 15.92 11.02
CA THR A 309 22.17 16.99 10.14
C THR A 309 22.44 16.41 8.75
N PHE A 310 21.88 17.01 7.71
CA PHE A 310 22.09 16.58 6.32
C PHE A 310 23.06 17.54 5.63
N LEU A 311 24.21 17.05 5.13
CA LEU A 311 25.19 17.88 4.42
C LEU A 311 24.85 18.12 2.94
N GLY A 312 23.79 17.49 2.45
CA GLY A 312 23.34 17.60 1.08
C GLY A 312 22.09 16.77 0.86
N GLN A 313 21.88 16.35 -0.38
CA GLN A 313 20.75 15.52 -0.76
C GLN A 313 20.90 14.09 -0.22
N ILE A 314 19.80 13.47 0.21
CA ILE A 314 19.79 12.10 0.73
C ILE A 314 18.64 11.29 0.15
N ASP A 315 18.78 9.96 0.23
CA ASP A 315 17.74 9.01 -0.14
C ASP A 315 17.16 8.33 1.11
N ILE A 316 15.87 7.99 1.06
CA ILE A 316 15.22 7.22 2.14
C ILE A 316 14.48 6.03 1.56
N LEU A 317 14.75 4.86 2.12
CA LEU A 317 14.05 3.61 1.84
C LEU A 317 13.28 3.15 3.08
N TYR A 318 11.96 3.04 2.96
CA TYR A 318 11.10 2.35 3.91
C TYR A 318 10.91 0.90 3.45
N ASN A 319 11.40 -0.06 4.24
CA ASN A 319 11.44 -1.49 3.93
C ASN A 319 10.97 -2.36 5.11
N ASP A 320 10.14 -1.80 6.00
CA ASP A 320 9.50 -2.53 7.09
C ASP A 320 8.34 -3.39 6.56
N VAL A 321 7.95 -4.39 7.35
CA VAL A 321 6.73 -5.19 7.19
C VAL A 321 5.57 -4.66 8.05
N GLN A 322 5.86 -3.79 9.03
CA GLN A 322 4.86 -3.14 9.88
C GLN A 322 4.54 -1.73 9.40
N LYS A 323 3.35 -1.23 9.77
CA LYS A 323 2.92 0.11 9.37
C LYS A 323 3.83 1.16 9.99
N ASP A 324 4.33 2.05 9.17
CA ASP A 324 5.28 3.07 9.56
C ASP A 324 4.66 4.46 9.59
N THR A 325 5.25 5.36 10.38
CA THR A 325 5.03 6.79 10.27
C THR A 325 6.39 7.46 10.07
N THR A 326 6.49 8.38 9.12
CA THR A 326 7.71 9.12 8.89
C THR A 326 8.10 9.89 10.15
N GLY A 327 9.35 9.76 10.58
CA GLY A 327 9.87 10.41 11.76
C GLY A 327 10.96 11.43 11.45
N PRO A 328 11.87 11.68 12.41
CA PRO A 328 12.99 12.60 12.26
C PRO A 328 13.98 12.25 11.14
N GLU A 329 13.92 11.03 10.60
CA GLU A 329 14.67 10.65 9.40
C GLU A 329 14.26 11.46 8.16
N MET A 330 13.02 11.98 8.12
CA MET A 330 12.55 12.82 7.02
C MET A 330 13.09 14.25 7.14
N PRO A 331 13.79 14.79 6.13
CA PRO A 331 14.25 16.16 6.13
C PRO A 331 13.10 17.17 6.14
N THR A 332 13.25 18.24 6.91
CA THR A 332 12.32 19.37 6.92
C THR A 332 12.58 20.36 5.78
N ALA A 333 13.83 20.47 5.33
CA ALA A 333 14.21 21.31 4.20
C ALA A 333 13.83 20.66 2.86
N ALA A 334 13.08 21.40 2.03
CA ALA A 334 12.46 20.86 0.82
C ALA A 334 13.46 20.41 -0.28
N ASN A 335 14.71 20.86 -0.23
CA ASN A 335 15.75 20.53 -1.22
C ASN A 335 16.62 19.30 -0.85
N VAL A 336 16.39 18.70 0.33
CA VAL A 336 17.26 17.64 0.87
C VAL A 336 16.84 16.24 0.43
N LEU A 337 15.54 15.91 0.42
CA LEU A 337 15.10 14.57 0.03
C LEU A 337 15.18 14.39 -1.49
N ARG A 338 16.15 13.61 -1.96
CA ARG A 338 16.38 13.32 -3.38
C ARG A 338 15.46 12.22 -3.86
N ASN A 339 15.61 11.01 -3.30
CA ASN A 339 14.76 9.87 -3.64
C ASN A 339 14.02 9.33 -2.42
N LEU A 340 12.78 8.89 -2.64
CA LEU A 340 11.97 8.19 -1.65
C LEU A 340 11.53 6.84 -2.21
N PHE A 341 11.92 5.77 -1.53
CA PHE A 341 11.56 4.40 -1.87
C PHE A 341 10.60 3.84 -0.82
N ILE A 342 9.42 3.41 -1.26
CA ILE A 342 8.41 2.74 -0.44
C ILE A 342 8.34 1.27 -0.86
N ASN A 343 8.85 0.41 0.00
CA ASN A 343 8.75 -1.04 -0.08
C ASN A 343 8.25 -1.61 1.25
N ASN A 344 7.13 -1.07 1.74
CA ASN A 344 6.52 -1.47 3.00
C ASN A 344 5.07 -1.86 2.77
N ILE A 345 4.78 -3.16 2.83
CA ILE A 345 3.45 -3.71 2.51
C ILE A 345 2.34 -3.20 3.44
N ALA A 346 2.65 -2.89 4.69
CA ALA A 346 1.69 -2.34 5.65
C ALA A 346 1.49 -0.82 5.51
N GLY A 347 2.35 -0.18 4.70
CA GLY A 347 2.27 1.22 4.32
C GLY A 347 3.01 2.17 5.27
N VAL A 348 3.22 3.39 4.77
CA VAL A 348 3.95 4.47 5.43
C VAL A 348 3.05 5.70 5.48
N LYS A 349 2.85 6.26 6.67
CA LYS A 349 2.10 7.50 6.87
C LYS A 349 3.04 8.69 6.99
N LEU A 350 2.76 9.76 6.26
CA LEU A 350 3.45 11.03 6.41
C LEU A 350 3.06 11.71 7.72
N ALA A 351 4.05 12.27 8.40
CA ALA A 351 3.88 13.12 9.58
C ALA A 351 4.02 14.62 9.26
N ASN A 352 4.48 14.97 8.05
CA ASN A 352 4.63 16.33 7.54
C ASN A 352 4.50 16.32 6.00
N SER A 353 4.25 17.48 5.40
CA SER A 353 4.39 17.63 3.95
C SER A 353 5.86 17.49 3.56
N ILE A 354 6.14 16.74 2.49
CA ILE A 354 7.50 16.47 2.03
C ILE A 354 7.68 16.86 0.56
N THR A 355 8.93 16.98 0.14
CA THR A 355 9.30 17.23 -1.27
C THR A 355 10.33 16.20 -1.70
N VAL A 356 10.01 15.41 -2.74
CA VAL A 356 10.93 14.48 -3.39
C VAL A 356 11.48 15.15 -4.64
N ASN A 357 12.80 15.31 -4.73
CA ASN A 357 13.45 16.13 -5.75
C ASN A 357 13.91 15.37 -7.01
N ASN A 358 13.79 14.05 -7.02
CA ASN A 358 14.19 13.24 -8.17
C ASN A 358 13.23 12.05 -8.40
N LEU A 359 13.28 11.02 -7.54
CA LEU A 359 12.50 9.80 -7.76
C LEU A 359 11.66 9.42 -6.54
N LEU A 360 10.36 9.28 -6.74
CA LEU A 360 9.49 8.49 -5.87
C LEU A 360 9.34 7.08 -6.44
N SER A 361 9.73 6.05 -5.70
CA SER A 361 9.57 4.65 -6.09
C SER A 361 8.59 3.95 -5.16
N LEU A 362 7.47 3.49 -5.72
CA LEU A 362 6.41 2.78 -5.00
C LEU A 362 6.44 1.29 -5.40
N GLN A 363 7.29 0.52 -4.72
CA GLN A 363 7.44 -0.91 -4.99
C GLN A 363 6.27 -1.69 -4.38
N ASN A 364 6.02 -1.52 -3.08
CA ASN A 364 4.94 -2.20 -2.37
C ASN A 364 4.33 -1.31 -1.28
N GLY A 365 3.02 -1.47 -1.09
CA GLY A 365 2.22 -0.81 -0.05
C GLY A 365 1.84 0.64 -0.33
N GLU A 366 1.24 1.26 0.68
CA GLU A 366 0.54 2.54 0.57
C GLU A 366 1.31 3.67 1.25
N LEU A 367 1.46 4.80 0.57
CA LEU A 367 1.95 6.05 1.15
C LEU A 367 0.76 6.95 1.50
N PHE A 368 0.43 7.06 2.78
CA PHE A 368 -0.67 7.87 3.28
C PHE A 368 -0.20 9.31 3.52
N THR A 369 -0.81 10.28 2.85
CA THR A 369 -0.50 11.71 3.10
C THR A 369 -1.40 12.33 4.15
N ASP A 370 -2.60 11.78 4.41
CA ASP A 370 -3.63 12.40 5.25
C ASP A 370 -3.86 13.88 4.88
N ASN A 371 -3.59 14.81 5.80
CA ASN A 371 -3.69 16.25 5.58
C ASN A 371 -2.41 16.88 4.98
N PHE A 372 -1.34 16.09 4.83
CA PHE A 372 -0.07 16.53 4.29
C PHE A 372 -0.03 16.37 2.77
N ILE A 373 0.97 17.04 2.17
CA ILE A 373 1.17 17.09 0.73
C ILE A 373 2.46 16.36 0.38
N LEU A 374 2.38 15.46 -0.61
CA LEU A 374 3.55 14.88 -1.27
C LEU A 374 3.91 15.73 -2.48
N ASN A 375 4.95 16.55 -2.38
CA ASN A 375 5.46 17.33 -3.51
C ASN A 375 6.49 16.51 -4.28
N ILE A 376 6.35 16.48 -5.60
CA ILE A 376 7.28 15.83 -6.54
C ILE A 376 7.84 16.94 -7.43
N ASN A 377 9.07 17.36 -7.10
CA ASN A 377 9.79 18.39 -7.83
C ASN A 377 10.84 17.71 -8.70
N ASN A 378 10.61 17.60 -10.00
CA ASN A 378 11.72 17.36 -10.93
C ASN A 378 12.35 18.74 -11.23
N PRO A 379 13.68 18.95 -11.22
CA PRO A 379 14.30 20.20 -11.62
C PRO A 379 13.65 20.80 -12.87
N LEU A 380 13.02 21.95 -12.68
CA LEU A 380 12.40 22.77 -13.71
C LEU A 380 13.51 23.19 -14.69
N GLY A 381 13.65 22.50 -15.81
CA GLY A 381 14.64 22.89 -16.84
C GLY A 381 14.96 21.89 -17.94
N GLY A 382 14.60 20.61 -17.81
CA GLY A 382 14.84 19.59 -18.85
C GLY A 382 13.57 19.14 -19.56
N THR A 383 13.67 18.77 -20.84
CA THR A 383 12.65 17.99 -21.55
C THR A 383 12.32 16.74 -20.72
N ASN A 384 11.15 16.74 -20.05
CA ASN A 384 10.70 15.69 -19.14
C ASN A 384 10.48 14.35 -19.89
N THR A 385 11.54 13.55 -20.06
CA THR A 385 11.45 12.23 -20.71
C THR A 385 11.34 11.07 -19.73
N ASP A 386 11.80 11.19 -18.48
CA ASP A 386 11.71 10.10 -17.48
C ASP A 386 10.74 10.39 -16.32
N PRO A 387 10.00 9.37 -15.83
CA PRO A 387 9.03 9.57 -14.76
C PRO A 387 9.71 9.73 -13.40
N ALA A 388 9.58 10.91 -12.78
CA ALA A 388 9.88 11.15 -11.36
C ALA A 388 9.09 10.27 -10.36
N ILE A 389 8.21 9.37 -10.86
CA ILE A 389 7.46 8.43 -10.05
C ILE A 389 7.47 7.06 -10.76
N ASN A 390 8.12 6.08 -10.15
CA ASN A 390 8.09 4.68 -10.58
C ASN A 390 7.17 3.87 -9.68
N ARG A 391 6.36 3.01 -10.28
CA ARG A 391 5.43 2.13 -9.56
C ARG A 391 5.60 0.70 -10.02
N THR A 392 5.65 -0.22 -9.05
CA THR A 392 5.44 -1.66 -9.27
C THR A 392 4.05 -2.04 -8.76
N ASN A 393 3.87 -2.08 -7.43
CA ASN A 393 2.58 -2.42 -6.80
C ASN A 393 2.04 -1.33 -5.87
N GLY A 394 2.91 -0.45 -5.36
CA GLY A 394 2.52 0.56 -4.38
C GLY A 394 1.68 1.71 -4.95
N TYR A 395 1.09 2.51 -4.07
CA TYR A 395 0.29 3.68 -4.45
C TYR A 395 0.27 4.73 -3.33
N VAL A 396 -0.19 5.93 -3.67
CA VAL A 396 -0.39 7.03 -2.74
C VAL A 396 -1.87 7.13 -2.39
N ASN A 397 -2.18 7.37 -1.13
CA ASN A 397 -3.51 7.75 -0.69
C ASN A 397 -3.45 9.13 -0.04
N GLY A 398 -3.96 10.12 -0.76
CA GLY A 398 -3.88 11.52 -0.41
C GLY A 398 -3.42 12.38 -1.57
N ARG A 399 -2.84 13.54 -1.28
CA ARG A 399 -2.58 14.59 -2.26
C ARG A 399 -1.14 14.55 -2.79
N ILE A 400 -1.01 14.57 -4.12
CA ILE A 400 0.26 14.73 -4.81
C ILE A 400 0.28 16.09 -5.51
N ASN A 401 1.32 16.88 -5.24
CA ASN A 401 1.65 18.07 -6.02
C ASN A 401 2.84 17.75 -6.91
N ARG A 402 2.66 17.77 -8.24
CA ARG A 402 3.74 17.45 -9.17
C ARG A 402 4.09 18.67 -10.01
N SER A 403 5.38 18.98 -10.12
CA SER A 403 5.87 20.01 -11.06
C SER A 403 5.62 19.58 -12.50
N ILE A 404 5.06 20.50 -13.30
CA ILE A 404 4.76 20.33 -14.71
C ILE A 404 5.57 21.36 -15.50
N GLY A 405 6.53 20.88 -16.29
CA GLY A 405 7.29 21.72 -17.22
C GLY A 405 6.55 22.03 -18.52
N ALA A 406 7.06 22.97 -19.30
CA ALA A 406 6.52 23.39 -20.61
C ALA A 406 6.88 22.42 -21.76
N GLY A 407 6.69 21.11 -21.53
CA GLY A 407 6.96 20.06 -22.52
C GLY A 407 5.80 19.06 -22.61
N THR A 408 5.75 18.32 -23.72
CA THR A 408 4.78 17.24 -23.94
C THR A 408 5.11 15.99 -23.11
N GLY A 409 4.26 14.97 -23.22
CA GLY A 409 4.51 13.63 -22.67
C GLY A 409 3.72 13.31 -21.39
N ILE A 410 4.03 12.14 -20.83
CA ILE A 410 3.21 11.49 -19.80
C ILE A 410 3.54 11.99 -18.40
N ARG A 411 2.51 12.19 -17.57
CA ARG A 411 2.61 12.41 -16.12
C ARG A 411 1.64 11.47 -15.42
N VAL A 412 2.16 10.70 -14.47
CA VAL A 412 1.39 9.71 -13.70
C VAL A 412 1.23 10.15 -12.26
N PHE A 413 0.07 9.83 -11.70
CA PHE A 413 -0.29 10.01 -10.30
C PHE A 413 -0.87 8.68 -9.78
N PRO A 414 -0.06 7.85 -9.11
CA PRO A 414 -0.44 6.49 -8.76
C PRO A 414 -1.27 6.44 -7.47
N PHE A 415 -2.56 6.73 -7.54
CA PHE A 415 -3.44 6.63 -6.36
C PHE A 415 -3.94 5.21 -6.12
N GLY A 416 -4.36 4.93 -4.89
CA GLY A 416 -5.10 3.73 -4.55
C GLY A 416 -5.91 3.88 -3.26
N ILE A 417 -6.71 2.85 -2.94
CA ILE A 417 -7.70 2.87 -1.84
C ILE A 417 -7.48 1.81 -0.75
N GLY A 418 -6.28 1.24 -0.65
CA GLY A 418 -5.98 0.28 0.44
C GLY A 418 -6.48 -1.15 0.20
N LEU A 419 -6.95 -1.49 -1.01
CA LEU A 419 -7.47 -2.80 -1.37
C LEU A 419 -6.55 -3.52 -2.36
N ILE A 420 -6.55 -4.87 -2.34
CA ILE A 420 -5.79 -5.74 -3.28
C ILE A 420 -6.09 -5.40 -4.75
N GLN A 421 -7.29 -4.87 -5.02
CA GLN A 421 -7.75 -4.38 -6.32
C GLN A 421 -8.24 -2.94 -6.17
N GLY A 422 -7.32 -2.06 -5.80
CA GLY A 422 -7.65 -0.70 -5.37
C GLY A 422 -6.95 0.40 -6.16
N TYR A 423 -6.30 0.10 -7.28
CA TYR A 423 -5.54 1.11 -8.02
C TYR A 423 -6.45 2.14 -8.72
N ARG A 424 -6.10 3.43 -8.58
CA ARG A 424 -6.89 4.60 -9.01
C ARG A 424 -6.01 5.62 -9.76
N GLU A 425 -5.21 5.16 -10.71
CA GLU A 425 -4.31 6.04 -11.47
C GLU A 425 -5.04 7.24 -12.09
N TYR A 426 -4.44 8.41 -11.93
CA TYR A 426 -4.72 9.57 -12.76
C TYR A 426 -3.49 9.78 -13.66
N LYS A 427 -3.64 9.56 -14.97
CA LYS A 427 -2.56 9.68 -15.94
C LYS A 427 -2.94 10.70 -17.00
N ILE A 428 -2.08 11.69 -17.19
CA ILE A 428 -2.21 12.66 -18.28
C ILE A 428 -1.06 12.52 -19.27
N GLU A 429 -1.34 12.75 -20.54
CA GLU A 429 -0.36 12.84 -21.60
C GLU A 429 -0.57 14.15 -22.34
N PHE A 430 0.35 15.12 -22.16
CA PHE A 430 0.28 16.37 -22.90
C PHE A 430 0.62 16.12 -24.37
N THR A 431 -0.39 16.27 -25.24
CA THR A 431 -0.26 16.26 -26.70
C THR A 431 0.15 17.63 -27.23
N LEU A 432 -0.21 18.70 -26.52
CA LEU A 432 0.33 20.04 -26.69
C LEU A 432 0.88 20.52 -25.34
N ALA A 433 2.12 21.01 -25.35
CA ALA A 433 2.81 21.45 -24.15
C ALA A 433 2.07 22.61 -23.45
N PRO A 434 2.09 22.68 -22.10
CA PRO A 434 1.66 23.85 -21.36
C PRO A 434 2.41 25.11 -21.82
N THR A 435 1.72 26.24 -21.91
CA THR A 435 2.34 27.53 -22.25
C THR A 435 3.09 28.12 -21.08
N VAL A 436 2.69 27.78 -19.85
CA VAL A 436 3.36 28.19 -18.61
C VAL A 436 3.55 26.96 -17.73
N ALA A 437 4.79 26.72 -17.29
CA ALA A 437 5.10 25.68 -16.32
C ALA A 437 4.52 26.03 -14.94
N GLY A 438 4.23 25.01 -14.13
CA GLY A 438 3.69 25.22 -12.78
C GLY A 438 3.55 23.91 -12.04
N THR A 439 2.52 23.78 -11.21
CA THR A 439 2.26 22.58 -10.41
C THR A 439 0.87 22.06 -10.71
N LEU A 440 0.74 20.74 -10.88
CA LEU A 440 -0.55 20.07 -10.91
C LEU A 440 -0.75 19.35 -9.57
N SER A 441 -1.77 19.76 -8.83
CA SER A 441 -2.21 19.08 -7.61
C SER A 441 -3.28 18.07 -7.98
N VAL A 442 -3.12 16.81 -7.60
CA VAL A 442 -4.12 15.77 -7.83
C VAL A 442 -4.37 14.99 -6.55
N GLN A 443 -5.63 14.64 -6.33
CA GLN A 443 -6.07 13.77 -5.23
C GLN A 443 -7.25 12.91 -5.68
N HIS A 444 -7.23 11.64 -5.30
CA HIS A 444 -8.40 10.76 -5.43
C HIS A 444 -9.25 10.82 -4.15
N PHE A 445 -10.56 10.89 -4.30
CA PHE A 445 -11.54 10.89 -3.22
C PHE A 445 -12.44 9.67 -3.36
N ASN A 446 -12.41 8.76 -2.38
CA ASN A 446 -13.25 7.57 -2.35
C ASN A 446 -14.67 7.85 -1.80
N THR A 447 -15.22 9.01 -2.13
CA THR A 447 -16.55 9.45 -1.72
C THR A 447 -17.30 9.99 -2.92
N ALA A 448 -18.61 9.80 -2.94
CA ALA A 448 -19.43 10.28 -4.05
C ALA A 448 -19.34 11.81 -4.16
N ALA A 449 -19.23 12.30 -5.39
CA ALA A 449 -19.51 13.69 -5.67
C ALA A 449 -20.97 13.98 -5.25
N THR A 450 -21.19 15.03 -4.47
CA THR A 450 -22.46 15.37 -3.80
C THR A 450 -23.69 15.59 -4.71
N ALA A 451 -23.56 15.52 -6.04
CA ALA A 451 -24.69 15.60 -6.97
C ALA A 451 -24.38 14.87 -8.30
N GLN A 452 -25.33 14.06 -8.78
CA GLN A 452 -25.39 13.49 -10.15
C GLN A 452 -25.95 14.52 -11.16
N SER A 453 -25.86 15.82 -10.85
CA SER A 453 -26.42 16.91 -11.64
C SER A 453 -25.82 16.93 -13.05
N GLY A 454 -26.63 17.18 -14.07
CA GLY A 454 -26.20 17.20 -15.47
C GLY A 454 -26.22 15.86 -16.19
N LEU A 455 -26.51 14.75 -15.49
CA LEU A 455 -26.77 13.45 -16.13
C LEU A 455 -28.27 13.30 -16.47
N PRO A 456 -28.64 12.52 -17.51
CA PRO A 456 -27.72 11.74 -18.36
C PRO A 456 -27.03 12.57 -19.43
N LEU A 457 -25.83 12.14 -19.84
CA LEU A 457 -25.06 12.71 -20.96
C LEU A 457 -24.96 11.71 -22.11
N SER A 458 -24.90 12.18 -23.35
CA SER A 458 -24.69 11.33 -24.53
C SER A 458 -23.31 11.59 -25.12
N ASP A 459 -22.50 10.54 -25.30
CA ASP A 459 -21.15 10.62 -25.88
C ASP A 459 -20.94 9.50 -26.91
N ALA A 460 -20.86 9.85 -28.19
CA ALA A 460 -20.71 8.92 -29.31
C ALA A 460 -21.73 7.76 -29.26
N GLY A 461 -23.00 8.07 -28.99
CA GLY A 461 -24.09 7.09 -28.91
C GLY A 461 -24.17 6.32 -27.59
N VAL A 462 -23.26 6.56 -26.64
CA VAL A 462 -23.31 5.99 -25.29
C VAL A 462 -23.98 6.97 -24.33
N MET A 463 -25.01 6.48 -23.63
CA MET A 463 -25.67 7.22 -22.54
C MET A 463 -24.95 6.99 -21.22
N ILE A 464 -24.57 8.08 -20.56
CA ILE A 464 -23.92 8.10 -19.25
C ILE A 464 -24.99 8.51 -18.24
N ALA A 465 -25.50 7.55 -17.46
CA ALA A 465 -26.61 7.79 -16.54
C ALA A 465 -26.14 8.03 -15.10
N LEU A 466 -25.00 7.45 -14.70
CA LEU A 466 -24.42 7.56 -13.37
C LEU A 466 -22.90 7.73 -13.46
N THR A 467 -22.33 8.31 -12.41
CA THR A 467 -20.90 8.21 -12.12
C THR A 467 -20.60 7.17 -11.04
N GLN A 468 -19.37 6.69 -11.04
CA GLN A 468 -18.81 5.98 -9.89
C GLN A 468 -18.88 6.85 -8.62
N PRO A 469 -19.00 6.24 -7.42
CA PRO A 469 -19.12 6.94 -6.14
C PRO A 469 -17.75 7.41 -5.60
N TYR A 470 -16.88 7.88 -6.49
CA TYR A 470 -15.56 8.43 -6.21
C TYR A 470 -15.15 9.34 -7.37
N TYR A 471 -14.17 10.21 -7.14
CA TYR A 471 -13.69 11.15 -8.16
C TYR A 471 -12.23 11.51 -7.95
N TRP A 472 -11.61 12.08 -8.98
CA TRP A 472 -10.31 12.72 -8.91
C TRP A 472 -10.50 14.23 -8.96
N GLN A 473 -9.87 14.95 -8.04
CA GLN A 473 -9.69 16.40 -8.12
C GLN A 473 -8.34 16.68 -8.73
N ALA A 474 -8.29 17.53 -9.76
CA ALA A 474 -7.04 18.06 -10.29
C ALA A 474 -7.11 19.60 -10.34
N ASP A 475 -6.12 20.26 -9.77
CA ASP A 475 -6.03 21.72 -9.68
C ASP A 475 -4.69 22.20 -10.24
N ALA A 476 -4.74 23.15 -11.17
CA ALA A 476 -3.56 23.89 -11.61
C ALA A 476 -3.16 24.91 -10.53
N LEU A 477 -1.92 24.83 -10.09
CA LEU A 477 -1.31 25.70 -9.09
C LEU A 477 -0.03 26.33 -9.67
N ASN A 478 0.49 27.35 -8.98
CA ASN A 478 1.77 28.00 -9.30
C ASN A 478 1.88 28.45 -10.77
N GLY A 479 0.78 28.96 -11.35
CA GLY A 479 0.76 29.51 -12.70
C GLY A 479 0.69 28.50 -13.85
N LEU A 480 0.49 27.21 -13.59
CA LEU A 480 0.31 26.21 -14.65
C LEU A 480 -0.85 26.61 -15.59
N ALA A 481 -0.55 26.81 -16.87
CA ALA A 481 -1.53 27.27 -17.85
C ALA A 481 -1.28 26.71 -19.25
N GLY A 482 -2.35 26.60 -20.03
CA GLY A 482 -2.35 26.12 -21.41
C GLY A 482 -2.12 24.60 -21.54
N GLY A 483 -1.79 24.19 -22.76
CA GLY A 483 -1.60 22.79 -23.12
C GLY A 483 -2.89 22.05 -23.45
N THR A 484 -2.72 20.89 -24.07
CA THR A 484 -3.81 19.95 -24.38
C THR A 484 -3.32 18.56 -24.02
N TYR A 485 -4.17 17.76 -23.38
CA TYR A 485 -3.78 16.45 -22.88
C TYR A 485 -4.86 15.39 -23.08
N ASN A 486 -4.41 14.15 -23.17
CA ASN A 486 -5.26 12.98 -23.04
C ASN A 486 -5.25 12.54 -21.58
N LEU A 487 -6.42 12.24 -21.02
CA LEU A 487 -6.60 11.76 -19.66
C LEU A 487 -6.92 10.26 -19.68
N THR A 488 -6.24 9.50 -18.84
CA THR A 488 -6.59 8.11 -18.53
C THR A 488 -6.88 7.99 -17.04
N LEU A 489 -8.02 7.41 -16.69
CA LEU A 489 -8.40 7.08 -15.31
C LEU A 489 -8.52 5.56 -15.15
N THR A 490 -7.80 5.01 -14.17
CA THR A 490 -7.88 3.58 -13.83
C THR A 490 -8.84 3.37 -12.66
N ALA A 491 -9.67 2.34 -12.72
CA ALA A 491 -10.72 2.09 -11.73
C ALA A 491 -10.80 0.62 -11.28
N GLU A 492 -9.69 0.08 -10.80
CA GLU A 492 -9.58 -1.33 -10.38
C GLU A 492 -10.55 -1.72 -9.25
N GLY A 493 -11.17 -2.89 -9.33
CA GLY A 493 -12.15 -3.38 -8.36
C GLY A 493 -13.44 -2.54 -8.29
N SER A 494 -13.72 -1.69 -9.28
CA SER A 494 -14.94 -0.86 -9.27
C SER A 494 -16.17 -1.68 -9.66
N SER A 495 -17.22 -1.55 -8.86
CA SER A 495 -18.52 -2.18 -9.15
C SER A 495 -19.30 -1.39 -10.21
N GLY A 496 -20.26 -2.06 -10.87
CA GLY A 496 -21.17 -1.42 -11.83
C GLY A 496 -20.63 -1.25 -13.26
N ILE A 497 -19.32 -1.38 -13.49
CA ILE A 497 -18.73 -1.37 -14.83
C ILE A 497 -18.80 -2.78 -15.43
N THR A 498 -19.89 -3.07 -16.15
CA THR A 498 -20.12 -4.38 -16.80
C THR A 498 -19.57 -4.45 -18.23
N ASN A 499 -19.33 -3.30 -18.85
CA ASN A 499 -18.63 -3.19 -20.14
C ASN A 499 -17.75 -1.93 -20.14
N TYR A 500 -16.45 -2.13 -19.88
CA TYR A 500 -15.50 -1.03 -19.79
C TYR A 500 -15.35 -0.22 -21.08
N THR A 501 -15.66 -0.79 -22.25
CA THR A 501 -15.59 -0.07 -23.54
C THR A 501 -16.63 1.06 -23.65
N LEU A 502 -17.71 0.96 -22.86
CA LEU A 502 -18.77 1.97 -22.78
C LEU A 502 -18.56 2.96 -21.62
N ALA A 503 -17.55 2.76 -20.77
CA ALA A 503 -17.23 3.73 -19.73
C ALA A 503 -16.74 5.04 -20.36
N ARG A 504 -17.04 6.17 -19.71
CA ARG A 504 -16.66 7.51 -20.16
C ARG A 504 -16.09 8.31 -19.01
N ILE A 505 -15.10 9.15 -19.27
CA ILE A 505 -14.72 10.18 -18.29
C ILE A 505 -15.67 11.35 -18.47
N VAL A 506 -16.25 11.80 -17.37
CA VAL A 506 -17.01 13.06 -17.25
C VAL A 506 -16.23 14.02 -16.37
N ASN A 507 -16.40 15.32 -16.62
CA ASN A 507 -15.75 16.35 -15.82
C ASN A 507 -16.77 17.30 -15.21
N ARG A 508 -16.43 17.86 -14.05
CA ARG A 508 -17.24 18.85 -13.34
C ARG A 508 -16.36 20.06 -13.00
N PRO A 509 -16.63 21.25 -13.58
CA PRO A 509 -15.75 22.42 -13.43
C PRO A 509 -15.61 22.92 -11.98
N SER A 510 -16.65 22.76 -11.15
CA SER A 510 -16.65 23.21 -9.75
C SER A 510 -17.41 22.25 -8.84
N ALA A 511 -17.02 22.20 -7.56
CA ALA A 511 -17.74 21.40 -6.57
C ALA A 511 -19.22 21.84 -6.52
N GLY A 512 -20.14 20.87 -6.66
CA GLY A 512 -21.59 21.14 -6.71
C GLY A 512 -22.15 21.52 -8.09
N GLY A 513 -21.30 21.73 -9.10
CA GLY A 513 -21.74 21.95 -10.49
C GLY A 513 -22.30 20.69 -11.18
N SER A 514 -22.71 20.85 -12.43
CA SER A 514 -23.16 19.74 -13.28
C SER A 514 -21.98 19.01 -13.95
N TRP A 515 -22.13 17.71 -14.14
CA TRP A 515 -21.25 16.91 -14.99
C TRP A 515 -21.41 17.33 -16.45
N VAL A 516 -20.30 17.44 -17.16
CA VAL A 516 -20.22 17.78 -18.58
C VAL A 516 -19.22 16.88 -19.29
N LEU A 517 -19.21 16.96 -20.62
CA LEU A 517 -18.26 16.27 -21.49
C LEU A 517 -17.36 17.31 -22.18
N ASN A 518 -16.07 17.29 -21.86
CA ASN A 518 -15.05 18.08 -22.56
C ASN A 518 -14.09 17.16 -23.32
N GLY A 519 -13.73 17.52 -24.55
CA GLY A 519 -12.93 16.64 -25.41
C GLY A 519 -13.74 15.43 -25.90
N THR A 520 -13.05 14.42 -26.42
CA THR A 520 -13.68 13.26 -27.10
C THR A 520 -13.34 11.94 -26.41
N ALA A 521 -14.23 10.96 -26.49
CA ALA A 521 -13.96 9.62 -25.97
C ALA A 521 -12.74 9.00 -26.67
N GLY A 522 -11.81 8.43 -25.89
CA GLY A 522 -10.67 7.68 -26.40
C GLY A 522 -10.93 6.17 -26.40
N THR A 523 -9.91 5.39 -26.79
CA THR A 523 -9.95 3.93 -26.73
C THR A 523 -9.64 3.47 -25.31
N ASN A 524 -10.65 2.95 -24.61
CA ASN A 524 -10.47 2.36 -23.28
C ASN A 524 -9.64 1.07 -23.37
N THR A 525 -8.87 0.78 -22.33
CA THR A 525 -8.06 -0.45 -22.21
C THR A 525 -8.33 -1.15 -20.86
N GLY A 526 -7.70 -2.31 -20.64
CA GLY A 526 -7.85 -3.07 -19.39
C GLY A 526 -9.00 -4.07 -19.44
N THR A 527 -9.71 -4.22 -18.32
CA THR A 527 -10.80 -5.20 -18.15
C THR A 527 -12.00 -4.57 -17.47
N ASN A 528 -13.14 -5.27 -17.39
CA ASN A 528 -14.29 -4.80 -16.59
C ASN A 528 -13.95 -4.59 -15.11
N ASN A 529 -13.05 -5.42 -14.54
CA ASN A 529 -12.61 -5.30 -13.16
C ASN A 529 -11.50 -4.25 -12.98
N ALA A 530 -10.74 -3.94 -14.03
CA ALA A 530 -9.65 -2.98 -14.00
C ALA A 530 -9.66 -2.10 -15.26
N PRO A 531 -10.69 -1.26 -15.44
CA PRO A 531 -10.82 -0.44 -16.62
C PRO A 531 -9.86 0.74 -16.57
N ALA A 532 -9.21 1.02 -17.69
CA ALA A 532 -8.47 2.25 -17.95
C ALA A 532 -9.25 3.06 -19.00
N VAL A 533 -10.01 4.04 -18.54
CA VAL A 533 -10.93 4.84 -19.35
C VAL A 533 -10.18 6.05 -19.90
N VAL A 534 -10.34 6.36 -21.19
CA VAL A 534 -9.55 7.39 -21.88
C VAL A 534 -10.43 8.51 -22.43
N ARG A 535 -9.96 9.75 -22.31
CA ARG A 535 -10.58 10.93 -22.94
C ARG A 535 -9.52 11.86 -23.52
N ASN A 536 -9.71 12.26 -24.78
CA ASN A 536 -8.71 12.96 -25.57
C ASN A 536 -9.02 14.45 -25.71
N GLY A 537 -7.96 15.25 -25.88
CA GLY A 537 -8.10 16.67 -26.24
C GLY A 537 -8.64 17.56 -25.11
N MET A 538 -8.29 17.26 -23.86
CA MET A 538 -8.71 18.03 -22.70
C MET A 538 -7.77 19.23 -22.47
N SER A 539 -8.29 20.33 -21.94
CA SER A 539 -7.52 21.59 -21.73
C SER A 539 -7.72 22.24 -20.36
N ASN A 540 -8.58 21.69 -19.50
CA ASN A 540 -8.90 22.25 -18.19
C ASN A 540 -8.85 21.17 -17.12
N PHE A 541 -8.18 21.48 -16.00
CA PHE A 541 -8.20 20.64 -14.80
C PHE A 541 -9.42 20.97 -13.94
N SER A 542 -10.06 19.94 -13.39
CA SER A 542 -11.26 20.07 -12.57
C SER A 542 -11.49 18.77 -11.78
N GLN A 543 -12.74 18.50 -11.39
CA GLN A 543 -13.14 17.18 -10.94
C GLN A 543 -13.41 16.26 -12.13
N PHE A 544 -13.00 15.00 -12.00
CA PHE A 544 -13.22 13.95 -13.00
C PHE A 544 -13.78 12.71 -12.33
N ALA A 545 -14.73 12.06 -12.98
CA ALA A 545 -15.25 10.77 -12.56
C ALA A 545 -15.45 9.86 -13.77
N ILE A 546 -15.55 8.56 -13.50
CA ILE A 546 -15.93 7.59 -14.53
C ILE A 546 -17.45 7.48 -14.51
N GLY A 547 -18.04 7.90 -15.61
CA GLY A 547 -19.44 7.68 -15.95
C GLY A 547 -19.64 6.34 -16.64
N TYR A 548 -20.77 5.69 -16.38
CA TYR A 548 -21.14 4.43 -17.01
C TYR A 548 -22.64 4.39 -17.29
N ASN A 549 -23.00 3.49 -18.21
CA ASN A 549 -24.38 3.15 -18.46
C ASN A 549 -24.80 2.07 -17.46
N THR A 550 -25.84 2.33 -16.67
CA THR A 550 -26.56 1.25 -16.00
C THR A 550 -27.48 0.64 -17.05
N GLY A 551 -27.08 -0.49 -17.63
CA GLY A 551 -27.96 -1.24 -18.53
C GLY A 551 -29.37 -1.30 -17.95
N THR A 552 -30.32 -0.71 -18.68
CA THR A 552 -31.76 -0.63 -18.40
C THR A 552 -32.10 -0.21 -16.96
N LEU A 553 -32.35 1.09 -16.73
CA LEU A 553 -33.11 1.51 -15.56
C LEU A 553 -34.54 0.96 -15.72
N PRO A 554 -35.07 0.17 -14.77
CA PRO A 554 -36.47 -0.27 -14.83
C PRO A 554 -37.38 0.96 -14.88
N LEU A 555 -38.41 0.90 -15.71
CA LEU A 555 -39.49 1.88 -15.72
C LEU A 555 -39.97 2.13 -14.29
N THR A 556 -40.00 3.40 -13.88
CA THR A 556 -40.45 3.79 -12.54
C THR A 556 -41.88 4.31 -12.62
N LEU A 557 -42.84 3.61 -12.02
CA LEU A 557 -44.22 4.07 -11.87
C LEU A 557 -44.30 5.10 -10.74
N LEU A 558 -44.60 6.37 -11.08
CA LEU A 558 -44.70 7.47 -10.12
C LEU A 558 -46.06 7.51 -9.44
N SER A 559 -47.13 7.26 -10.18
CA SER A 559 -48.49 7.14 -9.63
C SER A 559 -49.40 6.35 -10.54
N PHE A 560 -50.41 5.71 -9.96
CA PHE A 560 -51.52 5.07 -10.67
C PHE A 560 -52.80 5.27 -9.87
N ASN A 561 -53.77 5.97 -10.46
CA ASN A 561 -55.02 6.38 -9.80
C ASN A 561 -56.22 6.12 -10.71
N ALA A 562 -57.39 5.95 -10.08
CA ALA A 562 -58.68 5.79 -10.74
C ALA A 562 -59.62 6.88 -10.23
N THR A 563 -60.37 7.52 -11.13
CA THR A 563 -61.40 8.50 -10.79
C THR A 563 -62.67 8.22 -11.59
N GLU A 564 -63.83 8.48 -11.01
CA GLU A 564 -65.10 8.36 -11.74
C GLU A 564 -65.24 9.55 -12.70
N GLN A 565 -65.51 9.29 -13.98
CA GLN A 565 -65.69 10.34 -14.99
C GLN A 565 -66.69 9.90 -16.07
N ASN A 566 -67.69 10.75 -16.36
CA ASN A 566 -68.66 10.57 -17.46
C ASN A 566 -69.38 9.21 -17.47
N GLY A 567 -69.79 8.67 -16.31
CA GLY A 567 -70.45 7.36 -16.21
C GLY A 567 -69.50 6.18 -16.47
N GLY A 568 -68.21 6.40 -16.24
CA GLY A 568 -67.13 5.44 -16.43
C GLY A 568 -65.99 5.69 -15.42
N ILE A 569 -64.89 4.96 -15.58
CA ILE A 569 -63.69 5.09 -14.75
C ILE A 569 -62.54 5.57 -15.62
N LEU A 570 -61.97 6.73 -15.25
CA LEU A 570 -60.72 7.23 -15.80
C LEU A 570 -59.55 6.72 -14.96
N LEU A 571 -58.73 5.87 -15.58
CA LEU A 571 -57.44 5.46 -15.06
C LEU A 571 -56.36 6.43 -15.54
N GLN A 572 -55.50 6.87 -14.64
CA GLN A 572 -54.40 7.77 -14.94
C GLN A 572 -53.13 7.27 -14.26
N TRP A 573 -52.02 7.26 -14.99
CA TRP A 573 -50.72 6.94 -14.42
C TRP A 573 -49.63 7.85 -14.96
N LYS A 574 -48.59 7.94 -14.15
CA LYS A 574 -47.37 8.69 -14.42
C LYS A 574 -46.17 7.80 -14.30
N THR A 575 -45.22 7.95 -15.20
CA THR A 575 -43.98 7.17 -15.23
C THR A 575 -42.78 8.10 -15.40
N ALA A 576 -41.64 7.63 -14.92
CA ALA A 576 -40.32 8.19 -15.20
C ALA A 576 -39.39 7.08 -15.70
N ASN A 577 -38.34 7.48 -16.42
CA ASN A 577 -37.27 6.58 -16.88
C ASN A 577 -37.79 5.43 -17.77
N GLU A 578 -38.63 5.71 -18.76
CA GLU A 578 -39.21 4.71 -19.68
C GLU A 578 -38.22 4.14 -20.71
N ILE A 579 -36.95 4.01 -20.35
CA ILE A 579 -35.91 3.48 -21.22
C ILE A 579 -36.17 1.98 -21.35
N ASN A 580 -36.49 1.53 -22.57
CA ASN A 580 -36.86 0.15 -22.91
C ASN A 580 -38.24 -0.31 -22.43
N ALA A 581 -39.14 0.59 -22.02
CA ALA A 581 -40.54 0.25 -21.81
C ALA A 581 -41.25 0.08 -23.17
N ALA A 582 -42.03 -0.99 -23.34
CA ALA A 582 -42.76 -1.27 -24.57
C ALA A 582 -44.23 -0.80 -24.52
N TYR A 583 -44.97 -1.25 -23.51
CA TYR A 583 -46.39 -0.92 -23.34
C TYR A 583 -46.91 -1.30 -21.96
N PHE A 584 -48.10 -0.81 -21.65
CA PHE A 584 -48.88 -1.13 -20.45
C PHE A 584 -50.14 -1.89 -20.87
N ASP A 585 -50.34 -3.08 -20.32
CA ASP A 585 -51.63 -3.75 -20.34
C ASP A 585 -52.42 -3.28 -19.11
N ILE A 586 -53.57 -2.67 -19.36
CA ILE A 586 -54.53 -2.29 -18.32
C ILE A 586 -55.33 -3.54 -17.99
N GLU A 587 -55.27 -3.98 -16.74
CA GLU A 587 -56.00 -5.16 -16.29
C GLU A 587 -57.06 -4.79 -15.25
N LYS A 588 -58.21 -5.46 -15.32
CA LYS A 588 -59.36 -5.28 -14.44
C LYS A 588 -59.79 -6.58 -13.78
N SER A 589 -60.23 -6.46 -12.53
CA SER A 589 -60.87 -7.54 -11.78
C SER A 589 -62.14 -7.06 -11.09
N SER A 590 -63.13 -7.94 -10.97
CA SER A 590 -64.34 -7.74 -10.15
C SER A 590 -64.21 -8.29 -8.73
N ASN A 591 -63.17 -9.08 -8.45
CA ASN A 591 -62.93 -9.72 -7.14
C ASN A 591 -61.53 -9.47 -6.57
N GLY A 592 -60.68 -8.73 -7.27
CA GLY A 592 -59.30 -8.44 -6.86
C GLY A 592 -58.34 -9.61 -6.98
N ILE A 593 -58.78 -10.77 -7.49
CA ILE A 593 -57.98 -12.00 -7.61
C ILE A 593 -57.72 -12.33 -9.08
N TYR A 594 -58.78 -12.42 -9.89
CA TYR A 594 -58.68 -12.77 -11.31
C TYR A 594 -58.76 -11.51 -12.18
N PHE A 595 -57.70 -11.21 -12.90
CA PHE A 595 -57.55 -10.02 -13.72
C PHE A 595 -57.64 -10.36 -15.21
N ASN A 596 -58.42 -9.58 -15.95
CA ASN A 596 -58.55 -9.65 -17.41
C ASN A 596 -58.00 -8.38 -18.04
N THR A 597 -57.31 -8.48 -19.17
CA THR A 597 -56.79 -7.33 -19.93
C THR A 597 -57.93 -6.57 -20.61
N LEU A 598 -58.00 -5.26 -20.37
CA LEU A 598 -58.98 -4.35 -20.96
C LEU A 598 -58.47 -3.67 -22.22
N GLY A 599 -57.18 -3.35 -22.25
CA GLY A 599 -56.59 -2.57 -23.33
C GLY A 599 -55.09 -2.43 -23.15
N LYS A 600 -54.44 -2.01 -24.23
CA LYS A 600 -53.01 -1.81 -24.32
C LYS A 600 -52.71 -0.34 -24.63
N VAL A 601 -51.81 0.26 -23.88
CA VAL A 601 -51.31 1.63 -24.13
C VAL A 601 -49.80 1.55 -24.31
N TYR A 602 -49.31 1.92 -25.49
CA TYR A 602 -47.87 1.97 -25.77
C TYR A 602 -47.20 3.08 -24.96
N SER A 603 -45.96 2.82 -24.52
CA SER A 603 -45.14 3.85 -23.88
C SER A 603 -44.82 4.97 -24.88
N ALA A 604 -44.68 6.18 -24.36
CA ALA A 604 -44.24 7.35 -25.08
C ALA A 604 -42.70 7.32 -25.19
N SER A 605 -42.17 8.02 -26.21
CA SER A 605 -40.74 7.98 -26.58
C SER A 605 -39.77 8.30 -25.42
N ILE A 606 -38.55 7.76 -25.54
CA ILE A 606 -37.43 7.69 -24.57
C ILE A 606 -36.85 9.04 -24.08
N TYR A 607 -37.44 10.18 -24.40
CA TYR A 607 -36.81 11.51 -24.22
C TYR A 607 -37.51 12.46 -23.24
N SER A 608 -38.61 12.05 -22.60
CA SER A 608 -39.31 12.83 -21.59
C SER A 608 -39.00 12.34 -20.18
N PHE A 609 -38.72 13.28 -19.27
CA PHE A 609 -38.45 13.00 -17.85
C PHE A 609 -39.68 12.44 -17.10
N GLU A 610 -40.89 12.76 -17.57
CA GLU A 610 -42.15 12.25 -17.02
C GLU A 610 -43.15 12.07 -18.17
N ASN A 611 -43.83 10.92 -18.21
CA ASN A 611 -44.93 10.66 -19.14
C ASN A 611 -46.25 10.48 -18.42
N ASN A 612 -47.32 11.00 -19.02
CA ASN A 612 -48.67 11.00 -18.46
C ASN A 612 -49.60 10.22 -19.38
N TYR A 613 -50.29 9.22 -18.83
CA TYR A 613 -51.19 8.36 -19.58
C TYR A 613 -52.58 8.36 -18.98
N ARG A 614 -53.56 8.03 -19.83
CA ARG A 614 -54.95 7.88 -19.41
C ARG A 614 -55.65 6.78 -20.19
N TYR A 615 -56.57 6.10 -19.52
CA TYR A 615 -57.48 5.12 -20.12
C TYR A 615 -58.87 5.31 -19.53
N LEU A 616 -59.90 5.46 -20.38
CA LEU A 616 -61.28 5.67 -19.95
C LEU A 616 -62.13 4.43 -20.27
N GLU A 617 -62.58 3.75 -19.22
CA GLU A 617 -63.56 2.67 -19.34
C GLU A 617 -64.98 3.25 -19.17
N LYS A 618 -65.88 3.01 -20.13
CA LYS A 618 -67.25 3.57 -20.13
C LYS A 618 -68.30 2.48 -19.89
N ASN A 619 -69.52 2.90 -19.57
CA ASN A 619 -70.72 2.05 -19.47
C ASN A 619 -70.60 0.95 -18.40
N LEU A 620 -70.11 1.31 -17.22
CA LEU A 620 -69.93 0.35 -16.12
C LEU A 620 -71.14 0.30 -15.20
N PRO A 621 -71.64 -0.91 -14.86
CA PRO A 621 -72.66 -1.05 -13.83
C PRO A 621 -72.11 -0.66 -12.45
N ASN A 622 -73.00 -0.45 -11.49
CA ASN A 622 -72.61 -0.21 -10.09
C ASN A 622 -71.81 -1.41 -9.57
N GLY A 623 -70.74 -1.13 -8.83
CA GLY A 623 -69.87 -2.18 -8.32
C GLY A 623 -68.52 -1.66 -7.85
N VAL A 624 -67.75 -2.58 -7.24
CA VAL A 624 -66.35 -2.35 -6.91
C VAL A 624 -65.50 -2.94 -8.04
N TYR A 625 -64.56 -2.14 -8.54
CA TYR A 625 -63.66 -2.53 -9.61
C TYR A 625 -62.22 -2.36 -9.16
N TYR A 626 -61.40 -3.36 -9.45
CA TYR A 626 -59.98 -3.40 -9.16
C TYR A 626 -59.20 -3.27 -10.46
N TYR A 627 -58.14 -2.46 -10.45
CA TYR A 627 -57.28 -2.24 -11.60
C TYR A 627 -55.82 -2.39 -11.23
N ARG A 628 -55.03 -2.88 -12.17
CA ARG A 628 -53.57 -2.85 -12.12
C ARG A 628 -53.01 -2.62 -13.53
N LEU A 629 -51.77 -2.15 -13.59
CA LEU A 629 -50.99 -2.12 -14.82
C LEU A 629 -50.07 -3.34 -14.83
N LYS A 630 -50.03 -4.03 -15.96
CA LYS A 630 -48.96 -4.97 -16.30
C LYS A 630 -48.03 -4.26 -17.28
N MET A 631 -46.84 -3.92 -16.81
CA MET A 631 -45.89 -3.02 -17.48
C MET A 631 -44.83 -3.88 -18.16
N PHE A 632 -44.75 -3.83 -19.49
CA PHE A 632 -43.85 -4.65 -20.29
C PHE A 632 -42.64 -3.86 -20.76
N ASP A 633 -41.48 -4.50 -20.67
CA ASP A 633 -40.23 -4.05 -21.27
C ASP A 633 -40.09 -4.59 -22.71
N THR A 634 -39.23 -3.97 -23.50
CA THR A 634 -38.92 -4.36 -24.89
C THR A 634 -38.28 -5.74 -25.01
N ASP A 635 -37.73 -6.28 -23.91
CA ASP A 635 -37.21 -7.66 -23.83
C ASP A 635 -38.29 -8.70 -23.46
N GLY A 636 -39.54 -8.27 -23.29
CA GLY A 636 -40.69 -9.13 -22.98
C GLY A 636 -40.90 -9.43 -21.49
N ARG A 637 -40.02 -8.94 -20.59
CA ARG A 637 -40.27 -9.01 -19.14
C ARG A 637 -41.39 -8.06 -18.73
N PHE A 638 -42.02 -8.34 -17.60
CA PHE A 638 -43.07 -7.47 -17.07
C PHE A 638 -43.06 -7.37 -15.55
N THR A 639 -43.59 -6.26 -15.06
CA THR A 639 -43.87 -6.00 -13.64
C THR A 639 -45.31 -5.53 -13.46
N TYR A 640 -45.85 -5.66 -12.25
CA TYR A 640 -47.20 -5.18 -11.91
C TYR A 640 -47.15 -3.91 -11.06
N SER A 641 -48.09 -3.00 -11.30
CA SER A 641 -48.38 -1.92 -10.35
C SER A 641 -49.05 -2.47 -9.07
N PRO A 642 -49.11 -1.67 -8.00
CA PRO A 642 -50.11 -1.89 -6.96
C PRO A 642 -51.52 -1.97 -7.55
N VAL A 643 -52.38 -2.78 -6.93
CA VAL A 643 -53.80 -2.84 -7.27
C VAL A 643 -54.50 -1.65 -6.64
N ILE A 644 -55.20 -0.87 -7.45
CA ILE A 644 -56.11 0.18 -6.99
C ILE A 644 -57.55 -0.31 -7.12
N PHE A 645 -58.45 0.20 -6.29
CA PHE A 645 -59.87 -0.08 -6.43
C PHE A 645 -60.67 1.22 -6.43
N ILE A 646 -61.80 1.18 -7.10
CA ILE A 646 -62.78 2.27 -7.10
C ILE A 646 -64.17 1.67 -7.07
N THR A 647 -65.09 2.35 -6.38
CA THR A 647 -66.47 1.91 -6.25
C THR A 647 -67.37 2.88 -7.01
N ILE A 648 -68.11 2.38 -7.99
CA ILE A 648 -69.20 3.13 -8.61
C ILE A 648 -70.44 2.92 -7.74
N LYS A 649 -70.89 3.98 -7.07
CA LYS A 649 -72.08 4.01 -6.21
C LYS A 649 -73.08 5.03 -6.74
N ASN A 650 -74.23 4.53 -7.19
CA ASN A 650 -75.44 5.26 -7.58
C ASN A 650 -75.34 6.20 -8.80
N LYS A 651 -75.74 5.67 -9.96
CA LYS A 651 -76.81 6.35 -10.72
C LYS A 651 -78.12 6.15 -9.95
N LYS A 652 -78.79 7.25 -9.59
CA LYS A 652 -80.13 7.21 -8.97
C LYS A 652 -81.10 6.61 -9.98
N GLU A 653 -81.58 5.38 -9.77
CA GLU A 653 -82.64 4.81 -10.59
C GLU A 653 -83.92 5.63 -10.42
N LEU A 654 -84.56 5.94 -11.56
CA LEU A 654 -85.81 6.67 -11.61
C LEU A 654 -86.92 5.77 -11.02
N LEU A 655 -87.44 6.15 -9.85
CA LEU A 655 -88.53 5.43 -9.20
C LEU A 655 -89.86 6.11 -9.50
N VAL A 656 -90.79 5.38 -10.10
CA VAL A 656 -92.12 5.86 -10.44
C VAL A 656 -93.15 4.91 -9.86
N TYR A 657 -94.06 5.41 -9.02
CA TYR A 657 -95.10 4.58 -8.43
C TYR A 657 -96.39 5.36 -8.10
N PRO A 658 -97.56 4.74 -8.29
CA PRO A 658 -97.75 3.48 -9.01
C PRO A 658 -97.53 3.66 -10.52
N THR A 659 -97.12 2.61 -11.23
CA THR A 659 -96.96 2.63 -12.70
C THR A 659 -98.27 2.40 -13.46
N ILE A 660 -99.35 2.04 -12.76
CA ILE A 660 -100.73 2.06 -13.25
C ILE A 660 -101.51 3.04 -12.37
N THR A 661 -102.10 4.07 -12.96
CA THR A 661 -102.77 5.15 -12.20
C THR A 661 -103.97 5.74 -12.95
N TYR A 662 -104.88 6.39 -12.24
CA TYR A 662 -106.03 7.10 -12.80
C TYR A 662 -105.82 8.62 -12.90
N SER A 663 -105.01 9.20 -12.01
CA SER A 663 -104.92 10.67 -11.89
C SER A 663 -103.54 11.18 -11.50
N SER A 664 -102.72 10.41 -10.79
CA SER A 664 -101.43 10.90 -10.30
C SER A 664 -100.46 9.78 -9.95
N PHE A 665 -99.17 10.07 -9.97
CA PHE A 665 -98.12 9.15 -9.53
C PHE A 665 -96.96 9.93 -8.91
N ASN A 666 -96.19 9.26 -8.07
CA ASN A 666 -95.03 9.85 -7.41
C ASN A 666 -93.76 9.52 -8.19
N ILE A 667 -92.92 10.54 -8.38
CA ILE A 667 -91.59 10.43 -8.97
C ILE A 667 -90.58 10.64 -7.85
N SER A 668 -89.71 9.67 -7.65
CA SER A 668 -88.57 9.82 -6.76
C SER A 668 -87.27 9.75 -7.56
N ASN A 669 -86.24 10.42 -7.05
CA ASN A 669 -84.87 10.39 -7.56
C ASN A 669 -84.64 11.06 -8.93
N ALA A 670 -85.44 12.07 -9.29
CA ALA A 670 -85.21 12.88 -10.50
C ALA A 670 -85.60 14.36 -10.32
N ASN A 671 -84.75 15.27 -10.80
CA ASN A 671 -85.03 16.71 -10.74
C ASN A 671 -86.04 17.16 -11.82
N GLU A 672 -85.92 16.64 -13.05
CA GLU A 672 -86.78 17.00 -14.19
C GLU A 672 -86.97 15.78 -15.09
N ILE A 673 -88.20 15.51 -15.51
CA ILE A 673 -88.56 14.40 -16.40
C ILE A 673 -89.57 14.86 -17.45
N TYR A 674 -89.44 14.33 -18.66
CA TYR A 674 -90.38 14.57 -19.75
C TYR A 674 -91.29 13.35 -19.95
N LEU A 675 -92.59 13.60 -20.04
CA LEU A 675 -93.64 12.61 -20.29
C LEU A 675 -94.04 12.65 -21.77
N TYR A 676 -94.08 11.48 -22.42
CA TYR A 676 -94.45 11.32 -23.82
C TYR A 676 -95.61 10.33 -23.95
N ASN A 677 -96.48 10.53 -24.96
CA ASN A 677 -97.50 9.53 -25.31
C ASN A 677 -96.90 8.36 -26.11
N SER A 678 -97.73 7.35 -26.43
CA SER A 678 -97.30 6.17 -27.21
C SER A 678 -96.83 6.47 -28.64
N ALA A 679 -97.20 7.63 -29.20
CA ALA A 679 -96.73 8.10 -30.50
C ALA A 679 -95.39 8.88 -30.42
N GLY A 680 -94.85 9.07 -29.21
CA GLY A 680 -93.60 9.82 -28.99
C GLY A 680 -93.77 11.34 -28.92
N SER A 681 -95.00 11.85 -28.93
CA SER A 681 -95.26 13.29 -28.76
C SER A 681 -95.06 13.70 -27.31
N PHE A 682 -94.40 14.84 -27.09
CA PHE A 682 -94.19 15.42 -25.76
C PHE A 682 -95.52 15.90 -25.17
N MET A 683 -95.80 15.51 -23.92
CA MET A 683 -97.04 15.83 -23.22
C MET A 683 -96.81 16.85 -22.10
N LYS A 684 -95.86 16.57 -21.20
CA LYS A 684 -95.67 17.35 -19.97
C LYS A 684 -94.27 17.22 -19.41
N ARG A 685 -93.83 18.25 -18.70
CA ARG A 685 -92.64 18.23 -17.85
C ARG A 685 -93.05 17.99 -16.39
N LEU A 686 -92.36 17.10 -15.71
CA LEU A 686 -92.65 16.62 -14.36
C LEU A 686 -91.40 16.70 -13.46
N TYR A 687 -91.62 16.68 -12.15
CA TYR A 687 -90.58 16.89 -11.13
C TYR A 687 -90.65 15.85 -10.01
N ASN A 688 -89.65 15.80 -9.14
CA ASN A 688 -89.65 14.95 -7.95
C ASN A 688 -90.90 15.23 -7.07
N GLY A 689 -91.59 14.18 -6.62
CA GLY A 689 -92.81 14.26 -5.82
C GLY A 689 -94.05 13.79 -6.57
N LEU A 690 -95.23 14.11 -6.01
CA LEU A 690 -96.52 13.72 -6.57
C LEU A 690 -96.86 14.57 -7.80
N ASN A 691 -97.12 13.92 -8.93
CA ASN A 691 -97.45 14.57 -10.21
C ASN A 691 -98.86 14.19 -10.66
N ASN A 692 -99.66 15.18 -11.04
CA ASN A 692 -101.02 14.99 -11.52
C ASN A 692 -101.06 14.97 -13.07
N ILE A 693 -101.72 13.94 -13.60
CA ILE A 693 -101.97 13.68 -15.02
C ILE A 693 -103.45 13.45 -15.35
N SER A 694 -104.37 13.91 -14.49
CA SER A 694 -105.82 13.78 -14.69
C SER A 694 -106.29 14.45 -15.98
N ASP A 695 -105.56 15.46 -16.45
CA ASP A 695 -105.76 16.22 -17.69
C ASP A 695 -105.45 15.43 -18.98
N LEU A 696 -104.74 14.30 -18.90
CA LEU A 696 -104.34 13.53 -20.08
C LEU A 696 -105.34 12.41 -20.44
N PRO A 697 -105.48 11.97 -21.70
CA PRO A 697 -106.32 10.80 -22.03
C PRO A 697 -105.81 9.49 -21.41
N ASN A 698 -106.67 8.48 -21.28
CA ASN A 698 -106.25 7.13 -20.89
C ASN A 698 -105.32 6.54 -21.95
N GLY A 699 -104.26 5.85 -21.52
CA GLY A 699 -103.25 5.32 -22.45
C GLY A 699 -101.89 5.04 -21.82
N LEU A 700 -100.97 4.55 -22.66
CA LEU A 700 -99.59 4.29 -22.31
C LEU A 700 -98.75 5.56 -22.44
N TYR A 701 -97.96 5.87 -21.41
CA TYR A 701 -97.02 6.99 -21.40
C TYR A 701 -95.61 6.52 -21.05
N ILE A 702 -94.62 7.25 -21.57
CA ILE A 702 -93.19 7.03 -21.31
C ILE A 702 -92.64 8.25 -20.59
N LEU A 703 -92.09 8.04 -19.40
CA LEU A 703 -91.27 9.02 -18.69
C LEU A 703 -89.82 8.83 -19.10
N ARG A 704 -89.14 9.92 -19.46
CA ARG A 704 -87.74 9.86 -19.91
C ARG A 704 -86.94 11.06 -19.39
N ASN A 705 -85.72 10.77 -18.93
CA ASN A 705 -84.66 11.76 -18.75
C ASN A 705 -83.47 11.44 -19.69
N SER A 706 -82.33 12.12 -19.53
CA SER A 706 -81.14 11.91 -20.37
C SER A 706 -80.49 10.53 -20.21
N GLU A 707 -80.86 9.75 -19.18
CA GLU A 707 -80.16 8.53 -18.78
C GLU A 707 -81.04 7.27 -18.73
N THR A 708 -82.33 7.39 -18.42
CA THR A 708 -83.27 6.28 -18.21
C THR A 708 -84.69 6.62 -18.69
N TRP A 709 -85.53 5.59 -18.81
CA TRP A 709 -86.96 5.74 -19.09
C TRP A 709 -87.80 4.71 -18.31
N VAL A 710 -89.05 5.08 -18.00
CA VAL A 710 -90.02 4.23 -17.31
C VAL A 710 -91.38 4.34 -18.00
N LYS A 711 -92.11 3.23 -18.13
CA LYS A 711 -93.47 3.21 -18.68
C LYS A 711 -94.51 3.31 -17.56
N ILE A 712 -95.56 4.08 -17.82
CA ILE A 712 -96.76 4.12 -16.98
C ILE A 712 -98.02 3.96 -17.83
N ILE A 713 -99.10 3.44 -17.25
CA ILE A 713 -100.41 3.30 -17.88
C ILE A 713 -101.41 4.15 -17.11
N LYS A 714 -102.09 5.06 -17.82
CA LYS A 714 -103.25 5.78 -17.29
C LYS A 714 -104.53 5.05 -17.67
N GLN A 715 -105.36 4.73 -16.67
CA GLN A 715 -106.68 4.10 -16.83
C GLN A 715 -107.83 5.04 -16.48
#